data_AF-A0A538BRF0-F1
#
_entry.id   AF-A0A538BRF0-F1
#
_cell.length_a   1.000
_cell.length_b   1.000
_cell.length_c   1.000
_cell.angle_alpha   90.00
_cell.angle_beta   90.00
_cell.angle_gamma   90.00
#
_symmetry.space_group_name_H-M   'P 1'
#
loop_
_entity.id
_entity.type
_entity.pdbx_description
1 polymer ?
#
loop_
_entity_poly.entity_id
_entity_poly.type
_entity_poly.pdbx_seq_one_letter_code
_entity_poly.pdbx_strand_id
1 'polypeptide(L)'
;MTGVLWLAAVLVIVVSCVVWLHSTTGPLDRFDAPIIRFVTSARTPRLDSLTSSLNSVGSRWGLAILGLLAVALTAAFRRWRHLVVFLVSLAVLEIVLPGLYMTAARPRPYSVTAIGHWEGFSSPSQPVAALAAVLMGFVYMLVVPGRPRWYAKLAVVAILVGVALNRIYLGVDHPTDLAFAVILGVAIPVALFRAFTPSDVFPVRYGKRGKSAHLDVGGRRGEAIRRAMQEQLGFTILEMKLVGLEGSGGSTPLKLLVTDEEGVERSVFAKLYAKNHVRADRWYKLGRLMLYGRLEDETPFKTVRRFVEYEDYTLRLLGEYGFPTPAPLGIVEITPESEYLIAMEFFDGADEIGDVDIDEHVIDEGLAMIRRMWDVGLAHRDIKPANLMVQDGRLRLIDVFFVQVRPSPWRQAVDLGNMMLVLALRSDAQTVYEKALGYFTPEELSEAFAATRGVASPTQLRNFMKRDGRDLLEQFRSLVPERRPVTIQRWSLRRIGMILLTLIVVAASGAFSLSLFFPSRGDVSTPSCDTNRTMILMAQAVPTAEQLPCIRSLPLGWSLTGATIARGRATFELLVMGGGGGHGTGVQLQLGQGGGSPVVDVTLTPTCPATGDDPAIQTIEIPGGCITYRSSLPAGVGPVPSFDPAGGLSYVPRSQLVTFVDQGEELILCGAGAPCS
;
A
#
# COMPACT_ATOMS: atom_id res chain seq x y z
N MET A 1 -16.82 16.82 4.01
CA MET A 1 -15.72 16.00 4.59
C MET A 1 -15.41 14.84 3.65
N THR A 2 -14.15 14.65 3.24
CA THR A 2 -13.75 13.56 2.33
C THR A 2 -13.92 12.19 2.98
N GLY A 3 -14.22 11.13 2.22
CA GLY A 3 -14.38 9.76 2.75
C GLY A 3 -13.18 9.19 3.52
N VAL A 4 -11.99 9.81 3.41
CA VAL A 4 -10.80 9.47 4.21
C VAL A 4 -10.93 9.95 5.67
N LEU A 5 -11.55 11.11 5.90
CA LEU A 5 -11.77 11.65 7.24
C LEU A 5 -12.76 10.79 8.04
N TRP A 6 -13.80 10.29 7.37
CA TRP A 6 -14.74 9.35 7.98
C TRP A 6 -14.08 8.02 8.35
N LEU A 7 -13.22 7.49 7.48
CA LEU A 7 -12.46 6.27 7.80
C LEU A 7 -11.50 6.48 8.96
N ALA A 8 -10.82 7.62 9.02
CA ALA A 8 -9.95 7.97 10.14
C ALA A 8 -10.73 8.11 11.46
N ALA A 9 -11.87 8.80 11.44
CA ALA A 9 -12.71 8.96 12.63
C ALA A 9 -13.22 7.61 13.15
N VAL A 10 -13.71 6.74 12.26
CA VAL A 10 -14.16 5.39 12.61
C VAL A 10 -13.02 4.56 13.19
N LEU A 11 -11.81 4.67 12.63
CA LEU A 11 -10.64 3.95 13.14
C LEU A 11 -10.23 4.45 14.53
N VAL A 12 -10.25 5.77 14.77
CA VAL A 12 -9.98 6.35 16.09
C VAL A 12 -10.99 5.85 17.12
N ILE A 13 -12.28 5.80 16.77
CA ILE A 13 -13.32 5.30 17.66
C ILE A 13 -13.06 3.83 18.01
N VAL A 14 -12.82 2.97 17.00
CA VAL A 14 -12.57 1.55 17.26
C VAL A 14 -11.31 1.33 18.09
N VAL A 15 -10.21 2.00 17.76
CA VAL A 15 -8.98 1.92 18.55
C VAL A 15 -9.22 2.37 19.99
N SER A 16 -9.95 3.47 20.19
CA SER A 16 -10.27 3.97 21.53
C SER A 16 -11.15 3.01 22.31
N CYS A 17 -12.16 2.39 21.68
CA CYS A 17 -12.99 1.36 22.31
C CYS A 17 -12.18 0.12 22.68
N VAL A 18 -11.26 -0.32 21.83
CA VAL A 18 -10.40 -1.48 22.12
C VAL A 18 -9.40 -1.17 23.22
N VAL A 19 -8.85 0.05 23.26
CA VAL A 19 -8.01 0.50 24.38
C VAL A 19 -8.83 0.58 25.67
N TRP A 20 -10.09 1.01 25.59
CA TRP A 20 -10.98 1.06 26.76
C TRP A 20 -11.27 -0.34 27.34
N LEU A 21 -11.27 -1.40 26.52
CA LEU A 21 -11.36 -2.79 27.01
C LEU A 21 -10.24 -3.15 27.99
N HIS A 22 -9.09 -2.49 27.94
CA HIS A 22 -8.04 -2.66 28.96
C HIS A 22 -8.57 -2.38 30.37
N SER A 23 -9.43 -1.36 30.51
CA SER A 23 -9.97 -0.93 31.80
C SER A 23 -11.15 -1.78 32.29
N THR A 24 -12.09 -2.14 31.42
CA THR A 24 -13.27 -2.92 31.77
C THR A 24 -13.86 -3.60 30.52
N THR A 25 -14.35 -4.83 30.66
CA THR A 25 -15.03 -5.56 29.57
C THR A 25 -16.54 -5.70 29.81
N GLY A 26 -16.99 -5.66 31.06
CA GLY A 26 -18.36 -5.92 31.49
C GLY A 26 -19.49 -5.25 30.74
N PRO A 27 -19.44 -3.94 30.44
CA PRO A 27 -20.52 -3.31 29.68
C PRO A 27 -20.70 -3.92 28.28
N LEU A 28 -19.60 -4.27 27.60
CA LEU A 28 -19.66 -4.91 26.28
C LEU A 28 -19.99 -6.39 26.39
N ASP A 29 -19.46 -7.09 27.40
CA ASP A 29 -19.79 -8.50 27.64
C ASP A 29 -21.29 -8.69 27.93
N ARG A 30 -21.89 -7.81 28.76
CA ARG A 30 -23.33 -7.81 29.05
C ARG A 30 -24.19 -7.48 27.83
N PHE A 31 -23.71 -6.58 26.96
CA PHE A 31 -24.38 -6.26 25.70
C PHE A 31 -24.34 -7.44 24.71
N ASP A 32 -23.20 -8.12 24.61
CA ASP A 32 -22.99 -9.23 23.67
C ASP A 32 -23.69 -10.53 24.13
N ALA A 33 -23.74 -10.78 25.44
CA ALA A 33 -24.31 -12.00 26.03
C ALA A 33 -25.71 -12.42 25.51
N PRO A 34 -26.74 -11.54 25.44
CA PRO A 34 -28.05 -11.92 24.93
C PRO A 34 -28.02 -12.31 23.45
N ILE A 35 -27.20 -11.63 22.63
CA ILE A 35 -27.05 -11.93 21.20
C ILE A 35 -26.42 -13.31 21.04
N ILE A 36 -25.36 -13.59 21.80
CA ILE A 36 -24.67 -14.87 21.77
C ILE A 36 -25.63 -15.98 22.19
N ARG A 37 -26.34 -15.83 23.32
CA ARG A 37 -27.34 -16.82 23.78
C ARG A 37 -28.43 -17.09 22.76
N PHE A 38 -28.94 -16.04 22.10
CA PHE A 38 -29.93 -16.19 21.04
C PHE A 38 -29.40 -17.05 19.88
N VAL A 39 -28.19 -16.76 19.38
CA VAL A 39 -27.59 -17.52 18.28
C VAL A 39 -27.25 -18.95 18.71
N THR A 40 -26.73 -19.15 19.92
CA THR A 40 -26.38 -20.49 20.43
C THR A 40 -27.60 -21.34 20.77
N SER A 41 -28.78 -20.74 20.99
CA SER A 41 -30.04 -21.49 21.18
C SER A 41 -30.45 -22.29 19.94
N ALA A 42 -29.94 -21.92 18.76
CA ALA A 42 -30.17 -22.64 17.50
C ALA A 42 -29.23 -23.85 17.31
N ARG A 43 -28.41 -24.19 18.32
CA ARG A 43 -27.42 -25.27 18.19
C ARG A 43 -28.07 -26.64 17.97
N THR A 44 -27.60 -27.35 16.96
CA THR A 44 -27.99 -28.75 16.69
C THR A 44 -26.78 -29.55 16.21
N PRO A 45 -26.73 -30.88 16.42
CA PRO A 45 -25.57 -31.69 16.03
C PRO A 45 -25.18 -31.56 14.55
N ARG A 46 -26.16 -31.37 13.65
CA ARG A 46 -25.92 -31.17 12.21
C ARG A 46 -25.27 -29.81 11.93
N LEU A 47 -25.79 -28.75 12.54
CA LEU A 47 -25.25 -27.40 12.38
C LEU A 47 -23.88 -27.27 13.05
N ASP A 48 -23.64 -27.96 14.17
CA ASP A 48 -22.34 -27.98 14.87
C ASP A 48 -21.23 -28.54 13.97
N SER A 49 -21.51 -29.67 13.30
CA SER A 49 -20.55 -30.28 12.36
C SER A 49 -20.24 -29.36 11.17
N LEU A 50 -21.28 -28.75 10.59
CA LEU A 50 -21.14 -27.82 9.46
C LEU A 50 -20.33 -26.58 9.84
N THR A 51 -20.71 -25.90 10.92
CA THR A 51 -20.09 -24.65 11.39
C THR A 51 -18.65 -24.87 11.83
N SER A 52 -18.36 -25.98 12.51
CA SER A 52 -17.01 -26.40 12.88
C SER A 52 -16.12 -26.67 11.66
N SER A 53 -16.66 -27.37 10.64
CA SER A 53 -15.95 -27.63 9.38
C SER A 53 -15.65 -26.34 8.61
N LEU A 54 -16.59 -25.38 8.58
CA LEU A 54 -16.35 -24.07 7.98
C LEU A 54 -15.28 -23.27 8.73
N ASN A 55 -15.25 -23.36 10.06
CA ASN A 55 -14.24 -22.69 10.88
C ASN A 55 -12.84 -23.29 10.72
N SER A 56 -12.72 -24.61 10.50
CA SER A 56 -11.42 -25.26 10.29
C SER A 56 -10.78 -24.85 8.96
N VAL A 57 -11.55 -24.81 7.86
CA VAL A 57 -11.09 -24.32 6.54
C VAL A 57 -10.59 -22.88 6.64
N GLY A 58 -11.20 -22.05 7.49
CA GLY A 58 -10.86 -20.64 7.65
C GLY A 58 -9.64 -20.31 8.52
N SER A 59 -9.09 -21.24 9.33
CA SER A 59 -8.28 -20.81 10.49
C SER A 59 -6.75 -20.94 10.42
N ARG A 60 -6.15 -21.62 9.43
CA ARG A 60 -4.68 -21.56 9.22
C ARG A 60 -4.24 -21.54 7.76
N TRP A 61 -4.72 -22.48 6.96
CA TRP A 61 -4.29 -22.59 5.56
C TRP A 61 -5.17 -21.79 4.60
N GLY A 62 -6.49 -21.70 4.87
CA GLY A 62 -7.42 -21.02 3.98
C GLY A 62 -7.08 -19.55 3.76
N LEU A 63 -6.78 -18.81 4.84
CA LEU A 63 -6.38 -17.40 4.75
C LEU A 63 -5.04 -17.21 4.03
N ALA A 64 -4.05 -18.05 4.33
CA ALA A 64 -2.76 -18.01 3.65
C ALA A 64 -2.90 -18.28 2.15
N ILE A 65 -3.66 -19.30 1.76
CA ILE A 65 -3.92 -19.63 0.35
C ILE A 65 -4.65 -18.47 -0.35
N LEU A 66 -5.68 -17.90 0.30
CA LEU A 66 -6.43 -16.78 -0.25
C LEU A 66 -5.56 -15.53 -0.44
N GLY A 67 -4.70 -15.23 0.54
CA GLY A 67 -3.73 -14.14 0.49
C GLY A 67 -2.68 -14.33 -0.61
N LEU A 68 -2.09 -15.52 -0.70
CA LEU A 68 -1.13 -15.88 -1.75
C LEU A 68 -1.79 -15.84 -3.14
N LEU A 69 -3.04 -16.25 -3.25
CA LEU A 69 -3.82 -16.15 -4.49
C LEU A 69 -4.03 -14.67 -4.88
N ALA A 70 -4.36 -13.79 -3.94
CA ALA A 70 -4.45 -12.35 -4.22
C ALA A 70 -3.13 -11.79 -4.74
N VAL A 71 -1.99 -12.17 -4.13
CA VAL A 71 -0.65 -11.77 -4.56
C VAL A 71 -0.35 -12.29 -5.97
N ALA A 72 -0.53 -13.60 -6.19
CA ALA A 72 -0.23 -14.27 -7.45
C ALA A 72 -1.05 -13.70 -8.61
N LEU A 73 -2.37 -13.54 -8.43
CA LEU A 73 -3.24 -12.96 -9.46
C LEU A 73 -2.85 -11.50 -9.77
N THR A 74 -2.57 -10.70 -8.76
CA THR A 74 -2.19 -9.29 -8.94
C THR A 74 -0.83 -9.17 -9.66
N ALA A 75 0.12 -10.05 -9.34
CA ALA A 75 1.41 -10.16 -10.01
C ALA A 75 1.24 -10.63 -11.48
N ALA A 76 0.37 -11.62 -11.74
CA ALA A 76 0.07 -12.10 -13.08
C ALA A 76 -0.51 -10.99 -13.98
N PHE A 77 -1.38 -10.14 -13.42
CA PHE A 77 -1.88 -8.94 -14.10
C PHE A 77 -0.89 -7.76 -14.09
N ARG A 78 0.33 -7.94 -13.56
CA ARG A 78 1.42 -6.94 -13.46
C ARG A 78 0.99 -5.63 -12.78
N ARG A 79 0.12 -5.72 -11.78
CA ARG A 79 -0.41 -4.57 -11.03
C ARG A 79 0.44 -4.26 -9.79
N TRP A 80 1.75 -4.05 -10.01
CA TRP A 80 2.74 -3.92 -8.93
C TRP A 80 2.42 -2.82 -7.92
N ARG A 81 1.87 -1.69 -8.37
CA ARG A 81 1.50 -0.58 -7.47
C ARG A 81 0.37 -0.99 -6.51
N HIS A 82 -0.66 -1.65 -7.02
CA HIS A 82 -1.76 -2.16 -6.19
C HIS A 82 -1.27 -3.23 -5.22
N LEU A 83 -0.37 -4.11 -5.69
CA LEU A 83 0.24 -5.14 -4.84
C LEU A 83 1.05 -4.53 -3.68
N VAL A 84 1.89 -3.53 -3.95
CA VAL A 84 2.67 -2.85 -2.89
C VAL A 84 1.74 -2.21 -1.87
N VAL A 85 0.68 -1.53 -2.31
CA VAL A 85 -0.31 -0.92 -1.39
C VAL A 85 -1.03 -1.98 -0.55
N PHE A 86 -1.35 -3.13 -1.15
CA PHE A 86 -1.95 -4.25 -0.42
C PHE A 86 -1.01 -4.80 0.66
N LEU A 87 0.25 -5.09 0.31
CA LEU A 87 1.25 -5.57 1.28
C LEU A 87 1.50 -4.56 2.40
N VAL A 88 1.59 -3.26 2.08
CA VAL A 88 1.69 -2.22 3.11
C VAL A 88 0.44 -2.21 4.01
N SER A 89 -0.75 -2.45 3.45
CA SER A 89 -1.99 -2.52 4.25
C SER A 89 -1.99 -3.70 5.22
N LEU A 90 -1.50 -4.86 4.78
CA LEU A 90 -1.36 -6.04 5.63
C LEU A 90 -0.29 -5.83 6.71
N ALA A 91 0.85 -5.24 6.36
CA ALA A 91 1.91 -4.91 7.32
C ALA A 91 1.43 -3.91 8.39
N VAL A 92 0.64 -2.90 8.02
CA VAL A 92 0.03 -1.98 9.00
C VAL A 92 -0.93 -2.72 9.93
N LEU A 93 -1.76 -3.63 9.40
CA LEU A 93 -2.63 -4.46 10.23
C LEU A 93 -1.86 -5.36 11.19
N GLU A 94 -0.76 -5.97 10.73
CA GLU A 94 0.11 -6.81 11.55
C GLU A 94 0.80 -6.03 12.68
N ILE A 95 1.04 -4.73 12.51
CA ILE A 95 1.57 -3.89 13.58
C ILE A 95 0.46 -3.51 14.58
N VAL A 96 -0.73 -3.19 14.07
CA VAL A 96 -1.83 -2.66 14.90
C VAL A 96 -2.55 -3.76 15.69
N LEU A 97 -2.86 -4.89 15.06
CA LEU A 97 -3.71 -5.94 15.66
C LEU A 97 -3.09 -6.60 16.90
N PRO A 98 -1.81 -7.01 16.93
CA PRO A 98 -1.21 -7.60 18.12
C PRO A 98 -1.17 -6.64 19.31
N GLY A 99 -0.88 -5.35 19.06
CA GLY A 99 -0.89 -4.33 20.11
C GLY A 99 -2.29 -4.14 20.73
N LEU A 100 -3.31 -4.06 19.88
CA LEU A 100 -4.70 -3.99 20.30
C LEU A 100 -5.16 -5.26 21.03
N TYR A 101 -4.74 -6.42 20.54
CA TYR A 101 -5.05 -7.72 21.10
C TYR A 101 -4.54 -7.88 22.54
N MET A 102 -3.26 -7.57 22.77
CA MET A 102 -2.66 -7.65 24.11
C MET A 102 -3.21 -6.56 25.05
N THR A 103 -3.57 -5.40 24.52
CA THR A 103 -4.15 -4.30 25.31
C THR A 103 -5.55 -4.65 25.80
N ALA A 104 -6.39 -5.19 24.91
CA ALA A 104 -7.74 -5.60 25.25
C ALA A 104 -7.77 -6.84 26.13
N ALA A 105 -6.95 -7.86 25.81
CA ALA A 105 -6.85 -9.13 26.53
C ALA A 105 -8.22 -9.71 26.93
N ARG A 106 -9.24 -9.52 26.09
CA ARG A 106 -10.63 -9.86 26.39
C ARG A 106 -10.80 -11.37 26.35
N PRO A 107 -11.25 -12.03 27.43
CA PRO A 107 -11.52 -13.47 27.44
C PRO A 107 -12.60 -13.86 26.42
N ARG A 108 -12.82 -15.16 26.23
CA ARG A 108 -13.88 -15.68 25.35
C ARG A 108 -15.26 -15.41 26.00
N PRO A 109 -16.38 -15.56 25.26
CA PRO A 109 -17.71 -15.40 25.84
C PRO A 109 -17.96 -16.27 27.08
N TYR A 110 -18.43 -15.69 28.18
CA TYR A 110 -18.54 -16.39 29.48
C TYR A 110 -19.71 -17.38 29.58
N SER A 111 -20.91 -17.00 29.11
CA SER A 111 -22.15 -17.76 29.41
C SER A 111 -22.35 -19.02 28.56
N VAL A 112 -21.49 -19.28 27.57
CA VAL A 112 -21.67 -20.38 26.62
C VAL A 112 -20.41 -21.21 26.49
N THR A 113 -20.56 -22.51 26.20
CA THR A 113 -19.41 -23.34 25.83
C THR A 113 -18.98 -23.03 24.40
N ALA A 114 -17.67 -22.81 24.21
CA ALA A 114 -17.08 -22.71 22.88
C ALA A 114 -16.97 -24.11 22.26
N ILE A 115 -17.67 -24.32 21.14
CA ILE A 115 -17.73 -25.62 20.42
C ILE A 115 -16.85 -25.65 19.16
N GLY A 116 -16.27 -24.51 18.76
CA GLY A 116 -15.32 -24.40 17.66
C GLY A 116 -13.85 -24.36 18.12
N HIS A 117 -12.90 -24.55 17.20
CA HIS A 117 -11.48 -24.31 17.48
C HIS A 117 -11.21 -22.81 17.67
N TRP A 118 -10.43 -22.46 18.70
CA TRP A 118 -10.03 -21.08 19.02
C TRP A 118 -8.69 -21.05 19.76
N GLU A 119 -7.99 -19.92 19.69
CA GLU A 119 -6.65 -19.70 20.25
C GLU A 119 -6.56 -18.29 20.85
N GLY A 120 -6.13 -18.18 22.10
CA GLY A 120 -5.91 -16.94 22.84
C GLY A 120 -7.19 -16.11 23.11
N PHE A 121 -7.02 -14.81 23.38
CA PHE A 121 -8.10 -13.83 23.60
C PHE A 121 -9.00 -13.62 22.36
N SER A 122 -10.18 -13.02 22.56
CA SER A 122 -11.17 -12.82 21.47
C SER A 122 -11.01 -11.51 20.70
N SER A 123 -10.50 -10.46 21.36
CA SER A 123 -10.61 -9.08 20.84
C SER A 123 -9.28 -8.47 20.43
N PRO A 124 -9.22 -7.76 19.29
CA PRO A 124 -10.11 -7.89 18.13
C PRO A 124 -9.91 -9.25 17.45
N SER A 125 -10.93 -9.78 16.76
CA SER A 125 -10.81 -11.07 16.06
C SER A 125 -9.81 -11.01 14.89
N GLN A 126 -8.57 -11.45 15.13
CA GLN A 126 -7.48 -11.38 14.14
C GLN A 126 -7.82 -12.07 12.81
N PRO A 127 -8.38 -13.30 12.78
CA PRO A 127 -8.67 -13.99 11.52
C PRO A 127 -9.73 -13.26 10.68
N VAL A 128 -10.69 -12.61 11.33
CA VAL A 128 -11.75 -11.85 10.65
C VAL A 128 -11.22 -10.53 10.11
N ALA A 129 -10.34 -9.84 10.83
CA ALA A 129 -9.67 -8.65 10.35
C ALA A 129 -8.79 -8.96 9.13
N ALA A 130 -8.01 -10.05 9.19
CA ALA A 130 -7.20 -10.52 8.07
C ALA A 130 -8.06 -10.90 6.85
N LEU A 131 -9.13 -11.67 7.05
CA LEU A 131 -10.08 -12.01 5.99
C LEU A 131 -10.65 -10.77 5.31
N ALA A 132 -11.14 -9.81 6.11
CA ALA A 132 -11.70 -8.58 5.59
C ALA A 132 -10.67 -7.81 4.75
N ALA A 133 -9.42 -7.73 5.21
CA ALA A 133 -8.35 -7.06 4.48
C ALA A 133 -8.01 -7.74 3.15
N VAL A 134 -7.91 -9.08 3.15
CA VAL A 134 -7.66 -9.86 1.93
C VAL A 134 -8.80 -9.69 0.93
N LEU A 135 -10.05 -9.82 1.37
CA LEU A 135 -11.24 -9.64 0.53
C LEU A 135 -11.29 -8.22 -0.07
N MET A 136 -11.00 -7.19 0.73
CA MET A 136 -10.89 -5.83 0.22
C MET A 136 -9.72 -5.66 -0.77
N GLY A 137 -8.62 -6.38 -0.56
CA GLY A 137 -7.53 -6.55 -1.51
C GLY A 137 -8.05 -7.04 -2.86
N PHE A 138 -8.78 -8.16 -2.92
CA PHE A 138 -9.39 -8.67 -4.16
C PHE A 138 -10.26 -7.60 -4.85
N VAL A 139 -11.13 -6.93 -4.08
CA VAL A 139 -12.04 -5.91 -4.61
C VAL A 139 -11.29 -4.74 -5.26
N TYR A 140 -10.24 -4.22 -4.64
CA TYR A 140 -9.51 -3.06 -5.15
C TYR A 140 -8.41 -3.39 -6.15
N MET A 141 -7.83 -4.59 -6.08
CA MET A 141 -6.77 -5.02 -6.98
C MET A 141 -7.30 -5.67 -8.26
N LEU A 142 -8.47 -6.33 -8.22
CA LEU A 142 -8.95 -7.20 -9.30
C LEU A 142 -10.36 -6.85 -9.81
N VAL A 143 -11.19 -6.11 -9.09
CA VAL A 143 -12.55 -5.80 -9.56
C VAL A 143 -12.65 -4.41 -10.21
N VAL A 144 -13.23 -4.35 -11.40
CA VAL A 144 -13.43 -3.11 -12.19
C VAL A 144 -14.35 -2.13 -11.44
N PRO A 145 -14.01 -0.83 -11.34
CA PRO A 145 -14.87 0.16 -10.69
C PRO A 145 -16.24 0.27 -11.37
N GLY A 146 -17.27 0.62 -10.59
CA GLY A 146 -18.66 0.69 -11.05
C GLY A 146 -19.53 -0.40 -10.45
N ARG A 147 -20.54 -0.87 -11.21
CA ARG A 147 -21.48 -1.92 -10.77
C ARG A 147 -20.80 -3.23 -10.32
N PRO A 148 -19.78 -3.76 -11.03
CA PRO A 148 -19.11 -4.99 -10.59
C PRO A 148 -18.48 -4.86 -9.20
N ARG A 149 -17.80 -3.73 -8.93
CA ARG A 149 -17.21 -3.47 -7.61
C ARG A 149 -18.26 -3.27 -6.52
N TRP A 150 -19.41 -2.70 -6.87
CA TRP A 150 -20.53 -2.60 -5.93
C TRP A 150 -21.03 -3.99 -5.51
N TYR A 151 -21.30 -4.88 -6.47
CA TYR A 151 -21.69 -6.26 -6.17
C TYR A 151 -20.60 -7.03 -5.43
N ALA A 152 -19.33 -6.84 -5.78
CA ALA A 152 -18.22 -7.46 -5.06
C ALA A 152 -18.16 -7.01 -3.59
N LYS A 153 -18.42 -5.73 -3.30
CA LYS A 153 -18.52 -5.25 -1.90
C LYS A 153 -19.71 -5.87 -1.17
N LEU A 154 -20.86 -6.02 -1.82
CA LEU A 154 -22.01 -6.72 -1.24
C LEU A 154 -21.69 -8.19 -0.95
N ALA A 155 -20.98 -8.86 -1.86
CA ALA A 155 -20.52 -10.22 -1.64
C ALA A 155 -19.54 -10.31 -0.45
N VAL A 156 -18.61 -9.36 -0.32
CA VAL A 156 -17.71 -9.28 0.85
C VAL A 156 -18.50 -9.09 2.14
N VAL A 157 -19.50 -8.20 2.16
CA VAL A 157 -20.38 -8.02 3.33
C VAL A 157 -21.09 -9.33 3.66
N ALA A 158 -21.69 -10.01 2.69
CA ALA A 158 -22.37 -11.28 2.91
C ALA A 158 -21.43 -12.36 3.48
N ILE A 159 -20.21 -12.47 2.94
CA ILE A 159 -19.19 -13.42 3.43
C ILE A 159 -18.80 -13.08 4.88
N LEU A 160 -18.51 -11.82 5.19
CA LEU A 160 -18.10 -11.40 6.54
C LEU A 160 -19.24 -11.60 7.55
N VAL A 161 -20.48 -11.32 7.18
CA VAL A 161 -21.66 -11.59 8.03
C VAL A 161 -21.81 -13.10 8.27
N GLY A 162 -21.70 -13.92 7.23
CA GLY A 162 -21.77 -15.38 7.38
C GLY A 162 -20.67 -15.94 8.29
N VAL A 163 -19.43 -15.47 8.12
CA VAL A 163 -18.31 -15.84 9.00
C VAL A 163 -18.55 -15.35 10.43
N ALA A 164 -19.01 -14.12 10.62
CA ALA A 164 -19.31 -13.58 11.95
C ALA A 164 -20.38 -14.41 12.67
N LEU A 165 -21.49 -14.73 12.00
CA LEU A 165 -22.54 -15.59 12.54
C LEU A 165 -22.01 -16.99 12.87
N ASN A 166 -21.15 -17.56 12.03
CA ASN A 166 -20.49 -18.83 12.31
C ASN A 166 -19.65 -18.77 13.60
N ARG A 167 -18.89 -17.70 13.82
CA ARG A 167 -18.05 -17.55 15.02
C ARG A 167 -18.86 -17.31 16.29
N ILE A 168 -19.96 -16.55 16.20
CA ILE A 168 -20.90 -16.35 17.31
C ILE A 168 -21.60 -17.68 17.65
N TYR A 169 -22.07 -18.42 16.64
CA TYR A 169 -22.68 -19.75 16.83
C TYR A 169 -21.74 -20.72 17.53
N LEU A 170 -20.46 -20.74 17.14
CA LEU A 170 -19.43 -21.56 17.78
C LEU A 170 -19.04 -21.07 19.18
N GLY A 171 -19.51 -19.90 19.61
CA GLY A 171 -19.20 -19.29 20.91
C GLY A 171 -17.75 -18.88 21.06
N VAL A 172 -17.05 -18.57 19.96
CA VAL A 172 -15.61 -18.27 19.99
C VAL A 172 -15.31 -16.78 20.06
N ASP A 173 -16.09 -15.91 19.41
CA ASP A 173 -15.86 -14.46 19.40
C ASP A 173 -17.13 -13.71 19.78
N HIS A 174 -16.98 -12.53 20.38
CA HIS A 174 -18.10 -11.62 20.63
C HIS A 174 -18.53 -10.87 19.35
N PRO A 175 -19.83 -10.55 19.18
CA PRO A 175 -20.31 -9.70 18.09
C PRO A 175 -19.54 -8.38 17.94
N THR A 176 -19.25 -7.70 19.06
CA THR A 176 -18.47 -6.45 19.05
C THR A 176 -17.01 -6.64 18.61
N ASP A 177 -16.36 -7.73 19.04
CA ASP A 177 -14.98 -8.06 18.63
C ASP A 177 -14.88 -8.30 17.12
N LEU A 178 -15.91 -8.96 16.55
CA LEU A 178 -16.05 -9.17 15.11
C LEU A 178 -16.27 -7.86 14.36
N ALA A 179 -17.08 -6.96 14.91
CA ALA A 179 -17.31 -5.64 14.32
C ALA A 179 -16.02 -4.79 14.30
N PHE A 180 -15.27 -4.76 15.41
CA PHE A 180 -13.97 -4.07 15.47
C PHE A 180 -12.97 -4.63 14.45
N ALA A 181 -12.89 -5.96 14.35
CA ALA A 181 -12.05 -6.64 13.37
C ALA A 181 -12.40 -6.27 11.93
N VAL A 182 -13.69 -6.32 11.56
CA VAL A 182 -14.16 -5.95 10.22
C VAL A 182 -13.87 -4.48 9.92
N ILE A 183 -14.10 -3.58 10.87
CA ILE A 183 -13.83 -2.15 10.69
C ILE A 183 -12.34 -1.92 10.42
N LEU A 184 -11.45 -2.49 11.23
CA LEU A 184 -9.99 -2.36 11.04
C LEU A 184 -9.55 -2.96 9.70
N GLY A 185 -9.98 -4.18 9.40
CA GLY A 185 -9.65 -4.91 8.17
C GLY A 185 -10.19 -4.27 6.90
N VAL A 186 -11.28 -3.51 6.96
CA VAL A 186 -11.81 -2.74 5.81
C VAL A 186 -11.18 -1.34 5.73
N ALA A 187 -11.14 -0.61 6.84
CA ALA A 187 -10.80 0.81 6.84
C ALA A 187 -9.35 1.06 6.43
N ILE A 188 -8.40 0.26 6.95
CA ILE A 188 -6.97 0.40 6.65
C ILE A 188 -6.69 0.19 5.15
N PRO A 189 -7.04 -0.95 4.53
CA PRO A 189 -6.84 -1.14 3.09
C PRO A 189 -7.58 -0.11 2.24
N VAL A 190 -8.84 0.22 2.57
CA VAL A 190 -9.62 1.19 1.78
C VAL A 190 -8.99 2.59 1.83
N ALA A 191 -8.52 3.03 2.99
CA ALA A 191 -7.85 4.32 3.13
C ALA A 191 -6.55 4.35 2.29
N LEU A 192 -5.74 3.30 2.38
CA LEU A 192 -4.48 3.19 1.64
C LEU A 192 -4.71 3.08 0.12
N PHE A 193 -5.64 2.26 -0.35
CA PHE A 193 -6.00 2.18 -1.77
C PHE A 193 -6.54 3.51 -2.30
N ARG A 194 -7.35 4.24 -1.53
CA ARG A 194 -7.85 5.58 -1.93
C ARG A 194 -6.74 6.63 -1.96
N ALA A 195 -5.78 6.56 -1.05
CA ALA A 195 -4.67 7.49 -0.99
C ALA A 195 -3.65 7.26 -2.12
N PHE A 196 -3.31 6.00 -2.40
CA PHE A 196 -2.15 5.65 -3.22
C PHE A 196 -2.48 5.04 -4.59
N THR A 197 -3.68 4.48 -4.77
CA THR A 197 -4.20 3.93 -6.04
C THR A 197 -5.66 4.36 -6.28
N PRO A 198 -5.95 5.67 -6.37
CA PRO A 198 -7.30 6.16 -6.67
C PRO A 198 -7.77 5.59 -8.01
N SER A 199 -9.03 5.15 -8.05
CA SER A 199 -9.59 4.46 -9.23
C SER A 199 -9.70 5.34 -10.47
N ASP A 200 -9.66 6.66 -10.30
CA ASP A 200 -9.70 7.61 -11.41
C ASP A 200 -8.37 7.68 -12.18
N VAL A 201 -7.27 7.20 -11.58
CA VAL A 201 -5.90 7.27 -12.12
C VAL A 201 -5.34 5.91 -12.42
N PHE A 202 -5.61 4.97 -11.52
CA PHE A 202 -5.17 3.60 -11.62
C PHE A 202 -6.39 2.68 -11.65
N PRO A 203 -7.30 2.84 -12.64
CA PRO A 203 -8.48 2.01 -12.73
C PRO A 203 -8.08 0.56 -13.01
N VAL A 204 -8.76 -0.36 -12.32
CA VAL A 204 -8.76 -1.76 -12.71
C VAL A 204 -9.58 -1.89 -13.99
N ARG A 205 -8.93 -2.13 -15.13
CA ARG A 205 -9.58 -2.38 -16.42
C ARG A 205 -9.06 -3.69 -17.03
N TYR A 206 -9.93 -4.40 -17.72
CA TYR A 206 -9.61 -5.59 -18.51
C TYR A 206 -10.06 -5.30 -19.95
N GLY A 207 -9.13 -5.36 -20.91
CA GLY A 207 -9.38 -4.96 -22.31
C GLY A 207 -8.10 -4.48 -23.03
N LYS A 208 -8.19 -4.13 -24.33
CA LYS A 208 -7.07 -3.55 -25.09
C LYS A 208 -6.58 -2.28 -24.38
N ARG A 209 -5.27 -2.22 -24.13
CA ARG A 209 -4.58 -1.20 -23.32
C ARG A 209 -4.83 0.22 -23.85
N GLY A 210 -5.81 0.94 -23.29
CA GLY A 210 -5.82 2.41 -23.32
C GLY A 210 -4.93 2.96 -22.20
N LYS A 211 -4.04 3.90 -22.49
CA LYS A 211 -3.15 4.54 -21.50
C LYS A 211 -3.97 5.16 -20.36
N SER A 212 -3.58 4.90 -19.10
CA SER A 212 -4.33 5.25 -17.87
C SER A 212 -4.37 6.74 -17.51
N ALA A 213 -3.83 7.62 -18.36
CA ALA A 213 -3.73 9.05 -18.10
C ALA A 213 -4.97 9.84 -18.54
N HIS A 214 -5.83 9.25 -19.36
CA HIS A 214 -6.93 9.97 -20.00
C HIS A 214 -8.21 9.89 -19.17
N LEU A 215 -8.66 11.05 -18.71
CA LEU A 215 -9.91 11.21 -17.97
C LEU A 215 -11.11 11.04 -18.90
N ASP A 216 -12.17 10.43 -18.40
CA ASP A 216 -13.46 10.39 -19.10
C ASP A 216 -14.05 11.81 -19.16
N VAL A 217 -14.31 12.29 -20.37
CA VAL A 217 -14.89 13.62 -20.65
C VAL A 217 -16.37 13.55 -21.00
N GLY A 218 -17.00 12.38 -20.85
CA GLY A 218 -18.45 12.21 -20.93
C GLY A 218 -19.20 12.60 -19.64
N GLY A 219 -20.54 12.54 -19.71
CA GLY A 219 -21.42 12.70 -18.56
C GLY A 219 -21.26 14.04 -17.83
N ARG A 220 -21.29 14.00 -16.49
CA ARG A 220 -21.26 15.22 -15.66
C ARG A 220 -20.01 16.08 -15.83
N ARG A 221 -18.84 15.45 -16.08
CA ARG A 221 -17.60 16.21 -16.30
C ARG A 221 -17.66 16.96 -17.63
N GLY A 222 -18.13 16.31 -18.69
CA GLY A 222 -18.33 16.95 -19.99
C GLY A 222 -19.23 18.18 -19.90
N GLU A 223 -20.35 18.08 -19.18
CA GLU A 223 -21.24 19.23 -18.95
C GLU A 223 -20.57 20.35 -18.15
N ALA A 224 -19.78 20.00 -17.14
CA ALA A 224 -19.03 20.99 -16.38
C ALA A 224 -17.98 21.72 -17.25
N ILE A 225 -17.30 21.01 -18.16
CA ILE A 225 -16.36 21.59 -19.12
C ILE A 225 -17.09 22.55 -20.07
N ARG A 226 -18.21 22.13 -20.67
CA ARG A 226 -19.00 22.96 -21.59
C ARG A 226 -19.45 24.26 -20.93
N ARG A 227 -20.04 24.15 -19.74
CA ARG A 227 -20.50 25.31 -18.98
C ARG A 227 -19.35 26.25 -18.63
N ALA A 228 -18.24 25.71 -18.11
CA ALA A 228 -17.11 26.53 -17.69
C ALA A 228 -16.42 27.23 -18.88
N MET A 229 -16.31 26.57 -20.04
CA MET A 229 -15.78 27.18 -21.27
C MET A 229 -16.65 28.35 -21.74
N GLN A 230 -17.97 28.20 -21.70
CA GLN A 230 -18.89 29.30 -22.05
C GLN A 230 -18.82 30.46 -21.06
N GLU A 231 -18.88 30.17 -19.75
CA GLU A 231 -18.93 31.20 -18.70
C GLU A 231 -17.62 31.98 -18.55
N GLN A 232 -16.46 31.34 -18.78
CA GLN A 232 -15.16 31.93 -18.49
C GLN A 232 -14.41 32.44 -19.73
N LEU A 233 -14.65 31.84 -20.90
CA LEU A 233 -13.97 32.22 -22.16
C LEU A 233 -14.94 32.59 -23.30
N GLY A 234 -16.26 32.52 -23.09
CA GLY A 234 -17.24 32.85 -24.13
C GLY A 234 -17.36 31.82 -25.26
N PHE A 235 -16.79 30.63 -25.10
CA PHE A 235 -16.78 29.59 -26.14
C PHE A 235 -17.85 28.52 -25.93
N THR A 236 -18.75 28.38 -26.90
CA THR A 236 -19.74 27.30 -26.93
C THR A 236 -19.14 26.08 -27.61
N ILE A 237 -18.99 24.97 -26.87
CA ILE A 237 -18.43 23.73 -27.42
C ILE A 237 -19.49 22.96 -28.24
N LEU A 238 -19.28 22.87 -29.54
CA LEU A 238 -20.09 22.05 -30.47
C LEU A 238 -19.66 20.58 -30.41
N GLU A 239 -18.36 20.32 -30.43
CA GLU A 239 -17.79 18.98 -30.40
C GLU A 239 -16.56 18.89 -29.50
N MET A 240 -16.40 17.77 -28.79
CA MET A 240 -15.25 17.49 -27.92
C MET A 240 -14.71 16.09 -28.18
N LYS A 241 -13.48 16.00 -28.67
CA LYS A 241 -12.79 14.75 -29.00
C LYS A 241 -11.46 14.65 -28.26
N LEU A 242 -11.12 13.44 -27.83
CA LEU A 242 -9.77 13.12 -27.35
C LEU A 242 -8.82 12.98 -28.54
N VAL A 243 -7.65 13.62 -28.49
CA VAL A 243 -6.63 13.62 -29.56
C VAL A 243 -5.24 13.37 -28.99
N GLY A 244 -4.28 12.87 -29.78
CA GLY A 244 -2.89 12.73 -29.31
C GLY A 244 -2.72 11.83 -28.08
N LEU A 245 -3.54 10.76 -27.98
CA LEU A 245 -3.53 9.83 -26.83
C LEU A 245 -2.17 9.14 -26.63
N GLU A 246 -1.32 9.12 -27.66
CA GLU A 246 0.00 8.54 -27.64
C GLU A 246 1.07 9.49 -27.09
N GLY A 247 1.23 9.53 -25.75
CA GLY A 247 2.41 10.17 -25.15
C GLY A 247 2.10 11.24 -24.10
N SER A 248 0.86 11.73 -24.03
CA SER A 248 0.45 12.60 -22.93
C SER A 248 0.18 11.78 -21.65
N GLY A 249 1.17 11.73 -20.75
CA GLY A 249 1.05 11.12 -19.42
C GLY A 249 0.68 12.11 -18.31
N GLY A 250 0.74 13.42 -18.60
CA GLY A 250 0.55 14.50 -17.63
C GLY A 250 -0.75 15.30 -17.79
N SER A 251 -1.50 15.10 -18.87
CA SER A 251 -2.75 15.80 -19.15
C SER A 251 -3.70 14.92 -19.96
N THR A 252 -4.96 15.33 -20.05
CA THR A 252 -5.92 14.76 -21.02
C THR A 252 -6.10 15.74 -22.17
N PRO A 253 -5.46 15.51 -23.34
CA PRO A 253 -5.56 16.38 -24.52
C PRO A 253 -6.91 16.26 -25.24
N LEU A 254 -7.46 17.40 -25.65
CA LEU A 254 -8.78 17.55 -26.27
C LEU A 254 -8.68 18.45 -27.51
N LYS A 255 -9.34 18.04 -28.59
CA LYS A 255 -9.71 18.92 -29.71
C LYS A 255 -11.17 19.32 -29.53
N LEU A 256 -11.39 20.61 -29.42
CA LEU A 256 -12.72 21.21 -29.27
C LEU A 256 -13.07 21.93 -30.57
N LEU A 257 -14.27 21.70 -31.09
CA LEU A 257 -14.88 22.60 -32.06
C LEU A 257 -15.75 23.57 -31.28
N VAL A 258 -15.45 24.87 -31.35
CA VAL A 258 -16.14 25.89 -30.57
C VAL A 258 -16.67 27.01 -31.46
N THR A 259 -17.74 27.65 -30.99
CA THR A 259 -18.25 28.91 -31.53
C THR A 259 -17.96 30.01 -30.51
N ASP A 260 -17.42 31.14 -30.95
CA ASP A 260 -17.22 32.32 -30.10
C ASP A 260 -18.50 33.17 -29.97
N GLU A 261 -18.44 34.28 -29.23
CA GLU A 261 -19.56 35.20 -29.05
C GLU A 261 -20.02 35.88 -30.36
N GLU A 262 -19.16 35.91 -31.37
CA GLU A 262 -19.44 36.48 -32.70
C GLU A 262 -20.05 35.45 -33.67
N GLY A 263 -20.19 34.19 -33.24
CA GLY A 263 -20.75 33.11 -34.06
C GLY A 263 -19.74 32.43 -34.98
N VAL A 264 -18.44 32.71 -34.86
CA VAL A 264 -17.40 32.13 -35.70
C VAL A 264 -16.95 30.78 -35.14
N GLU A 265 -17.02 29.75 -35.98
CA GLU A 265 -16.53 28.40 -35.64
C GLU A 265 -15.01 28.32 -35.76
N ARG A 266 -14.35 27.76 -34.74
CA ARG A 266 -12.90 27.55 -34.72
C ARG A 266 -12.50 26.28 -33.97
N SER A 267 -11.40 25.66 -34.40
CA SER A 267 -10.78 24.55 -33.67
C SER A 267 -9.95 25.09 -32.51
N VAL A 268 -10.11 24.49 -31.33
CA VAL A 268 -9.34 24.83 -30.12
C VAL A 268 -8.69 23.57 -29.58
N PHE A 269 -7.41 23.68 -29.20
CA PHE A 269 -6.74 22.65 -28.44
C PHE A 269 -6.90 22.92 -26.95
N ALA A 270 -7.24 21.91 -26.18
CA ALA A 270 -7.35 22.06 -24.74
C ALA A 270 -6.65 20.91 -24.00
N LYS A 271 -5.96 21.24 -22.91
CA LYS A 271 -5.34 20.25 -22.01
C LYS A 271 -6.05 20.26 -20.67
N LEU A 272 -6.64 19.13 -20.30
CA LEU A 272 -7.31 18.96 -19.02
C LEU A 272 -6.33 18.43 -17.96
N TYR A 273 -6.24 19.15 -16.86
CA TYR A 273 -5.41 18.87 -15.70
C TYR A 273 -6.27 18.56 -14.48
N ALA A 274 -5.88 17.52 -13.72
CA ALA A 274 -6.54 17.15 -12.48
C ALA A 274 -5.52 16.93 -11.36
N LYS A 275 -5.98 16.95 -10.10
CA LYS A 275 -5.16 16.68 -8.88
C LYS A 275 -4.36 15.39 -8.97
N ASN A 276 -4.90 14.44 -9.70
CA ASN A 276 -4.31 13.15 -9.98
C ASN A 276 -3.08 13.22 -10.90
N HIS A 277 -3.07 14.12 -11.90
CA HIS A 277 -1.90 14.35 -12.76
C HIS A 277 -0.73 14.93 -11.96
N VAL A 278 -1.00 15.86 -11.02
CA VAL A 278 0.04 16.40 -10.11
C VAL A 278 0.64 15.31 -9.21
N ARG A 279 -0.17 14.36 -8.75
CA ARG A 279 0.33 13.19 -7.99
C ARG A 279 1.15 12.25 -8.87
N ALA A 280 0.70 12.00 -10.11
CA ALA A 280 1.43 11.17 -11.07
C ALA A 280 2.80 11.79 -11.41
N ASP A 281 2.87 13.11 -11.66
CA ASP A 281 4.11 13.87 -11.88
C ASP A 281 5.09 13.71 -10.71
N ARG A 282 4.62 13.81 -9.47
CA ARG A 282 5.45 13.55 -8.26
C ARG A 282 6.06 12.16 -8.26
N TRP A 283 5.25 11.14 -8.53
CA TRP A 283 5.74 9.75 -8.54
C TRP A 283 6.70 9.50 -9.71
N TYR A 284 6.43 10.09 -10.86
CA TYR A 284 7.31 10.03 -12.03
C TYR A 284 8.68 10.65 -11.71
N LYS A 285 8.70 11.89 -11.19
CA LYS A 285 9.92 12.59 -10.78
C LYS A 285 10.66 11.87 -9.65
N LEU A 286 9.93 11.31 -8.68
CA LEU A 286 10.52 10.50 -7.60
C LEU A 286 11.19 9.23 -8.15
N GLY A 287 10.54 8.52 -9.07
CA GLY A 287 11.13 7.34 -9.72
C GLY A 287 12.36 7.69 -10.54
N ARG A 288 12.31 8.80 -11.29
CA ARG A 288 13.43 9.30 -12.09
C ARG A 288 14.61 9.71 -11.21
N LEU A 289 14.34 10.36 -10.08
CA LEU A 289 15.33 10.70 -9.05
C LEU A 289 16.03 9.46 -8.49
N MET A 290 15.30 8.37 -8.22
CA MET A 290 15.90 7.12 -7.75
C MET A 290 16.75 6.43 -8.83
N LEU A 291 16.24 6.33 -10.07
CA LEU A 291 16.90 5.62 -11.16
C LEU A 291 18.08 6.38 -11.77
N TYR A 292 18.01 7.71 -11.86
CA TYR A 292 18.94 8.53 -12.65
C TYR A 292 19.56 9.70 -11.89
N GLY A 293 19.08 10.04 -10.69
CA GLY A 293 19.52 11.22 -9.92
C GLY A 293 18.73 12.48 -10.25
N ARG A 294 19.10 13.62 -9.65
CA ARG A 294 18.51 14.93 -10.02
C ARG A 294 19.10 15.36 -11.37
N LEU A 295 18.30 15.28 -12.41
CA LEU A 295 18.42 16.19 -13.55
C LEU A 295 17.93 17.57 -13.04
N GLU A 296 18.61 18.65 -13.38
CA GLU A 296 18.34 19.99 -12.81
C GLU A 296 16.85 20.39 -12.92
N ASP A 297 16.34 21.02 -11.85
CA ASP A 297 14.98 21.53 -11.67
C ASP A 297 13.83 20.64 -12.15
N GLU A 298 13.75 19.44 -11.58
CA GLU A 298 12.56 18.59 -11.56
C GLU A 298 11.80 18.70 -10.22
N THR A 299 11.55 19.93 -9.73
CA THR A 299 10.68 20.06 -8.55
C THR A 299 9.22 19.77 -8.95
N PRO A 300 8.48 18.96 -8.18
CA PRO A 300 7.08 18.70 -8.48
C PRO A 300 6.20 19.87 -8.02
N PHE A 301 5.18 20.19 -8.81
CA PHE A 301 4.20 21.21 -8.43
C PHE A 301 3.34 20.76 -7.23
N LYS A 302 2.95 21.73 -6.41
CA LYS A 302 2.17 21.49 -5.18
C LYS A 302 0.66 21.37 -5.45
N THR A 303 0.14 22.11 -6.42
CA THR A 303 -1.29 22.21 -6.74
C THR A 303 -1.52 22.10 -8.25
N VAL A 304 -2.76 21.79 -8.66
CA VAL A 304 -3.15 21.76 -10.09
C VAL A 304 -3.13 23.18 -10.66
N ARG A 305 -3.60 24.16 -9.88
CA ARG A 305 -3.58 25.56 -10.25
C ARG A 305 -2.18 26.02 -10.66
N ARG A 306 -1.15 25.77 -9.81
CA ARG A 306 0.24 26.10 -10.13
C ARG A 306 0.78 25.38 -11.37
N PHE A 307 0.28 24.18 -11.64
CA PHE A 307 0.66 23.40 -12.82
C PHE A 307 0.16 24.08 -14.10
N VAL A 308 -1.10 24.53 -14.11
CA VAL A 308 -1.71 25.20 -15.27
C VAL A 308 -1.22 26.63 -15.42
N GLU A 309 -1.06 27.38 -14.33
CA GLU A 309 -0.45 28.72 -14.34
C GLU A 309 0.94 28.70 -14.97
N TYR A 310 1.75 27.66 -14.69
CA TYR A 310 3.09 27.55 -15.26
C TYR A 310 3.07 27.34 -16.77
N GLU A 311 2.13 26.52 -17.28
CA GLU A 311 1.98 26.30 -18.71
C GLU A 311 1.49 27.56 -19.43
N ASP A 312 0.47 28.23 -18.90
CA ASP A 312 -0.05 29.49 -19.45
C ASP A 312 1.02 30.59 -19.46
N TYR A 313 1.75 30.75 -18.34
CA TYR A 313 2.89 31.66 -18.27
C TYR A 313 3.93 31.38 -19.36
N THR A 314 4.26 30.11 -19.57
CA THR A 314 5.28 29.72 -20.54
C THR A 314 4.82 29.94 -21.99
N LEU A 315 3.55 29.61 -22.30
CA LEU A 315 2.96 29.89 -23.61
C LEU A 315 3.00 31.40 -23.91
N ARG A 316 2.58 32.23 -22.95
CA ARG A 316 2.63 33.69 -23.09
C ARG A 316 4.05 34.21 -23.27
N LEU A 317 4.99 33.71 -22.45
CA LEU A 317 6.40 34.10 -22.52
C LEU A 317 7.00 33.80 -23.90
N LEU A 318 6.76 32.60 -24.44
CA LEU A 318 7.24 32.23 -25.76
C LEU A 318 6.57 33.05 -26.87
N GLY A 319 5.28 33.33 -26.75
CA GLY A 319 4.55 34.21 -27.67
C GLY A 319 5.11 35.65 -27.68
N GLU A 320 5.42 36.21 -26.51
CA GLU A 320 6.03 37.54 -26.38
C GLU A 320 7.42 37.61 -27.03
N TYR A 321 8.21 36.55 -26.87
CA TYR A 321 9.49 36.41 -27.58
C TYR A 321 9.32 36.02 -29.06
N GLY A 322 8.11 35.92 -29.59
CA GLY A 322 7.84 35.65 -31.01
C GLY A 322 8.21 34.24 -31.49
N PHE A 323 8.15 33.24 -30.60
CA PHE A 323 8.27 31.84 -30.99
C PHE A 323 6.96 31.34 -31.64
N PRO A 324 7.01 30.44 -32.63
CA PRO A 324 5.84 29.94 -33.34
C PRO A 324 5.10 28.86 -32.52
N THR A 325 4.53 29.26 -31.38
CA THR A 325 3.79 28.41 -30.45
C THR A 325 2.30 28.79 -30.41
N PRO A 326 1.38 27.88 -30.02
CA PRO A 326 -0.04 28.18 -29.98
C PRO A 326 -0.37 29.39 -29.12
N ALA A 327 -1.23 30.29 -29.61
CA ALA A 327 -1.71 31.40 -28.81
C ALA A 327 -2.53 30.90 -27.60
N PRO A 328 -2.23 31.33 -26.36
CA PRO A 328 -3.01 30.95 -25.20
C PRO A 328 -4.36 31.68 -25.21
N LEU A 329 -5.46 30.93 -25.16
CA LEU A 329 -6.82 31.49 -25.10
C LEU A 329 -7.26 31.73 -23.66
N GLY A 330 -6.81 30.88 -22.72
CA GLY A 330 -6.99 31.11 -21.29
C GLY A 330 -7.08 29.85 -20.44
N ILE A 331 -7.18 30.05 -19.14
CA ILE A 331 -7.38 28.99 -18.14
C ILE A 331 -8.85 28.94 -17.76
N VAL A 332 -9.41 27.74 -17.70
CA VAL A 332 -10.78 27.47 -17.27
C VAL A 332 -10.77 26.62 -16.01
N GLU A 333 -11.35 27.13 -14.94
CA GLU A 333 -11.55 26.40 -13.69
C GLU A 333 -12.83 25.56 -13.78
N ILE A 334 -12.70 24.23 -13.78
CA ILE A 334 -13.85 23.30 -13.84
C ILE A 334 -14.30 22.95 -12.43
N THR A 335 -13.35 22.61 -11.56
CA THR A 335 -13.59 22.36 -10.14
C THR A 335 -12.47 22.99 -9.33
N PRO A 336 -12.78 23.91 -8.41
CA PRO A 336 -11.77 24.62 -7.62
C PRO A 336 -10.73 23.67 -7.01
N GLU A 337 -9.45 24.02 -7.18
CA GLU A 337 -8.28 23.29 -6.65
C GLU A 337 -8.14 21.83 -7.10
N SER A 338 -8.96 21.39 -8.07
CA SER A 338 -9.10 19.96 -8.40
C SER A 338 -9.00 19.66 -9.88
N GLU A 339 -9.69 20.43 -10.74
CA GLU A 339 -9.72 20.25 -12.19
C GLU A 339 -9.66 21.60 -12.90
N TYR A 340 -8.67 21.75 -13.79
CA TYR A 340 -8.43 22.95 -14.59
C TYR A 340 -8.20 22.55 -16.04
N LEU A 341 -8.60 23.40 -16.97
CA LEU A 341 -8.37 23.26 -18.39
C LEU A 341 -7.57 24.47 -18.86
N ILE A 342 -6.62 24.28 -19.77
CA ILE A 342 -6.01 25.38 -20.52
C ILE A 342 -6.43 25.23 -21.97
N ALA A 343 -6.98 26.30 -22.53
CA ALA A 343 -7.37 26.41 -23.93
C ALA A 343 -6.33 27.22 -24.69
N MET A 344 -5.95 26.74 -25.87
CA MET A 344 -4.97 27.35 -26.76
C MET A 344 -5.36 27.13 -28.22
N GLU A 345 -4.77 27.91 -29.11
CA GLU A 345 -4.92 27.77 -30.55
C GLU A 345 -4.64 26.32 -31.00
N PHE A 346 -5.43 25.84 -31.96
CA PHE A 346 -5.15 24.58 -32.65
C PHE A 346 -4.54 24.89 -34.02
N PHE A 347 -3.38 24.31 -34.33
CA PHE A 347 -2.78 24.43 -35.66
C PHE A 347 -3.49 23.48 -36.63
N ASP A 348 -4.51 23.97 -37.33
CA ASP A 348 -5.18 23.19 -38.38
C ASP A 348 -4.25 22.97 -39.58
N GLY A 349 -4.25 21.75 -40.13
CA GLY A 349 -3.39 21.37 -41.25
C GLY A 349 -1.90 21.23 -40.92
N ALA A 350 -1.54 21.13 -39.64
CA ALA A 350 -0.17 20.89 -39.22
C ALA A 350 0.07 19.39 -38.97
N ASP A 351 1.18 18.87 -39.47
CA ASP A 351 1.60 17.47 -39.32
C ASP A 351 2.86 17.35 -38.44
N GLU A 352 3.02 16.23 -37.72
CA GLU A 352 4.22 16.00 -36.90
C GLU A 352 5.47 15.96 -37.78
N ILE A 353 6.56 16.61 -37.36
CA ILE A 353 7.80 16.68 -38.14
C ILE A 353 8.38 15.29 -38.48
N GLY A 354 8.05 14.26 -37.69
CA GLY A 354 8.48 12.88 -37.92
C GLY A 354 7.77 12.17 -39.07
N ASP A 355 6.64 12.71 -39.55
CA ASP A 355 5.78 12.11 -40.57
C ASP A 355 5.80 12.88 -41.90
N VAL A 356 6.46 14.03 -41.97
CA VAL A 356 6.61 14.87 -43.17
C VAL A 356 8.06 14.86 -43.66
N ASP A 357 8.28 15.10 -44.95
CA ASP A 357 9.62 15.39 -45.48
C ASP A 357 9.97 16.84 -45.14
N ILE A 358 11.20 17.06 -44.66
CA ILE A 358 11.67 18.40 -44.30
C ILE A 358 12.67 18.91 -45.33
N ASP A 359 12.58 20.19 -45.68
CA ASP A 359 13.51 20.86 -46.57
C ASP A 359 14.58 21.63 -45.77
N GLU A 360 15.52 22.27 -46.48
CA GLU A 360 16.56 23.08 -45.85
C GLU A 360 16.00 24.28 -45.07
N HIS A 361 14.81 24.76 -45.42
CA HIS A 361 14.19 25.90 -44.73
C HIS A 361 13.71 25.50 -43.33
N VAL A 362 13.03 24.36 -43.20
CA VAL A 362 12.61 23.82 -41.89
C VAL A 362 13.81 23.49 -41.00
N ILE A 363 14.91 22.98 -41.59
CA ILE A 363 16.17 22.73 -40.85
C ILE A 363 16.73 24.04 -40.28
N ASP A 364 16.80 25.08 -41.10
CA ASP A 364 17.28 26.40 -40.70
C ASP A 364 16.39 27.02 -39.60
N GLU A 365 15.07 26.95 -39.74
CA GLU A 365 14.12 27.42 -38.73
C GLU A 365 14.28 26.68 -37.39
N GLY A 366 14.49 25.35 -37.41
CA GLY A 366 14.70 24.56 -36.21
C GLY A 366 15.97 24.93 -35.46
N LEU A 367 17.07 25.16 -36.17
CA LEU A 367 18.35 25.58 -35.59
C LEU A 367 18.28 27.02 -35.07
N ALA A 368 17.70 27.94 -35.85
CA ALA A 368 17.47 29.32 -35.45
C ALA A 368 16.58 29.41 -34.20
N MET A 369 15.58 28.53 -34.08
CA MET A 369 14.72 28.45 -32.90
C MET A 369 15.52 28.11 -31.64
N ILE A 370 16.42 27.11 -31.69
CA ILE A 370 17.26 26.76 -30.54
C ILE A 370 18.23 27.91 -30.20
N ARG A 371 18.84 28.55 -31.21
CA ARG A 371 19.73 29.69 -31.00
C ARG A 371 19.01 30.83 -30.30
N ARG A 372 17.81 31.18 -30.78
CA ARG A 372 16.96 32.21 -30.16
C ARG A 372 16.59 31.84 -28.72
N MET A 373 16.27 30.57 -28.44
CA MET A 373 16.04 30.12 -27.06
C MET A 373 17.28 30.34 -26.19
N TRP A 374 18.48 30.05 -26.69
CA TRP A 374 19.70 30.29 -25.93
C TRP A 374 19.89 31.77 -25.61
N ASP A 375 19.67 32.65 -26.60
CA ASP A 375 19.86 34.09 -26.48
C ASP A 375 18.92 34.72 -25.44
N VAL A 376 17.65 34.28 -25.42
CA VAL A 376 16.68 34.74 -24.40
C VAL A 376 16.78 33.99 -23.07
N GLY A 377 17.70 33.03 -22.96
CA GLY A 377 17.95 32.26 -21.74
C GLY A 377 16.85 31.25 -21.43
N LEU A 378 16.38 30.51 -22.42
CA LEU A 378 15.38 29.45 -22.33
C LEU A 378 15.95 28.09 -22.78
N ALA A 379 15.32 27.02 -22.31
CA ALA A 379 15.47 25.65 -22.82
C ALA A 379 14.09 24.98 -22.81
N HIS A 380 13.71 24.31 -23.89
CA HIS A 380 12.44 23.60 -24.03
C HIS A 380 12.36 22.32 -23.18
N ARG A 381 13.48 21.62 -22.99
CA ARG A 381 13.65 20.41 -22.19
C ARG A 381 12.95 19.14 -22.69
N ASP A 382 12.09 19.22 -23.70
CA ASP A 382 11.40 18.06 -24.28
C ASP A 382 11.31 18.16 -25.82
N ILE A 383 12.43 18.47 -26.48
CA ILE A 383 12.53 18.47 -27.95
C ILE A 383 12.42 17.03 -28.47
N LYS A 384 11.35 16.74 -29.21
CA LYS A 384 11.02 15.42 -29.79
C LYS A 384 10.07 15.61 -30.99
N PRO A 385 9.90 14.59 -31.86
CA PRO A 385 9.06 14.73 -33.05
C PRO A 385 7.62 15.18 -32.77
N ALA A 386 6.94 14.63 -31.75
CA ALA A 386 5.55 15.02 -31.46
C ALA A 386 5.38 16.45 -30.88
N ASN A 387 6.46 17.15 -30.56
CA ASN A 387 6.40 18.53 -30.06
C ASN A 387 6.75 19.55 -31.15
N LEU A 388 7.05 19.09 -32.37
CA LEU A 388 7.43 19.90 -33.51
C LEU A 388 6.49 19.56 -34.66
N MET A 389 5.80 20.57 -35.16
CA MET A 389 4.84 20.42 -36.25
C MET A 389 5.31 21.21 -37.46
N VAL A 390 4.99 20.74 -38.66
CA VAL A 390 5.19 21.49 -39.91
C VAL A 390 3.83 21.91 -40.43
N GLN A 391 3.66 23.21 -40.65
CA GLN A 391 2.44 23.81 -41.18
C GLN A 391 2.81 24.78 -42.30
N ASP A 392 2.31 24.54 -43.50
CA ASP A 392 2.61 25.35 -44.70
C ASP A 392 4.13 25.55 -44.93
N GLY A 393 4.91 24.49 -44.70
CA GLY A 393 6.38 24.52 -44.84
C GLY A 393 7.13 25.26 -43.72
N ARG A 394 6.44 25.62 -42.63
CA ARG A 394 7.04 26.30 -41.47
C ARG A 394 6.98 25.46 -40.20
N LEU A 395 8.01 25.61 -39.37
CA LEU A 395 8.12 24.91 -38.10
C LEU A 395 7.28 25.59 -37.01
N ARG A 396 6.48 24.79 -36.30
CA ARG A 396 5.69 25.19 -35.15
C ARG A 396 6.09 24.36 -33.93
N LEU A 397 6.12 25.01 -32.77
CA LEU A 397 6.49 24.39 -31.49
C LEU A 397 5.26 24.23 -30.60
N ILE A 398 4.98 23.00 -30.18
CA ILE A 398 3.89 22.67 -29.26
C ILE A 398 4.41 22.02 -27.98
N ASP A 399 3.55 21.95 -26.96
CA ASP A 399 3.83 21.34 -25.66
C ASP A 399 5.02 21.95 -24.89
N VAL A 400 4.83 23.21 -24.49
CA VAL A 400 5.83 24.02 -23.82
C VAL A 400 5.91 23.80 -22.30
N PHE A 401 5.19 22.80 -21.78
CA PHE A 401 5.06 22.59 -20.34
C PHE A 401 6.40 22.44 -19.59
N PHE A 402 7.41 21.90 -20.26
CA PHE A 402 8.71 21.64 -19.66
C PHE A 402 9.74 22.77 -19.82
N VAL A 403 9.40 23.86 -20.51
CA VAL A 403 10.36 24.96 -20.73
C VAL A 403 10.90 25.46 -19.40
N GLN A 404 12.18 25.79 -19.37
CA GLN A 404 12.87 26.36 -18.21
C GLN A 404 13.45 27.71 -18.54
N VAL A 405 13.22 28.66 -17.64
CA VAL A 405 13.81 30.01 -17.65
C VAL A 405 15.17 29.98 -16.95
N ARG A 406 16.18 30.59 -17.56
CA ARG A 406 17.58 30.58 -17.12
C ARG A 406 18.11 29.16 -16.84
N PRO A 407 18.06 28.26 -17.85
CA PRO A 407 18.59 26.91 -17.70
C PRO A 407 20.11 26.91 -17.57
N SER A 408 20.69 25.78 -17.17
CA SER A 408 22.14 25.59 -17.29
C SER A 408 22.58 25.43 -18.75
N PRO A 409 23.87 25.72 -19.06
CA PRO A 409 24.43 25.48 -20.39
C PRO A 409 24.26 24.03 -20.85
N TRP A 410 24.36 23.08 -19.91
CA TRP A 410 24.15 21.66 -20.22
C TRP A 410 22.74 21.38 -20.77
N ARG A 411 21.71 22.03 -20.23
CA ARG A 411 20.32 21.78 -20.69
C ARG A 411 20.09 22.36 -22.10
N GLN A 412 20.68 23.52 -22.36
CA GLN A 412 20.70 24.15 -23.67
C GLN A 412 21.39 23.26 -24.72
N ALA A 413 22.53 22.66 -24.36
CA ALA A 413 23.25 21.71 -25.22
C ALA A 413 22.43 20.44 -25.52
N VAL A 414 21.68 19.91 -24.54
CA VAL A 414 20.79 18.75 -24.75
C VAL A 414 19.65 19.07 -25.72
N ASP A 415 19.05 20.25 -25.63
CA ASP A 415 17.97 20.64 -26.56
C ASP A 415 18.50 20.82 -27.97
N LEU A 416 19.70 21.38 -28.14
CA LEU A 416 20.38 21.47 -29.44
C LEU A 416 20.62 20.09 -30.05
N GLY A 417 21.22 19.17 -29.29
CA GLY A 417 21.50 17.82 -29.77
C GLY A 417 20.22 17.04 -30.10
N ASN A 418 19.17 17.18 -29.29
CA ASN A 418 17.87 16.58 -29.60
C ASN A 418 17.23 17.20 -30.85
N MET A 419 17.33 18.52 -31.06
CA MET A 419 16.81 19.19 -32.27
C MET A 419 17.53 18.68 -33.52
N MET A 420 18.87 18.65 -33.51
CA MET A 420 19.64 18.15 -34.65
C MET A 420 19.32 16.69 -34.98
N LEU A 421 19.14 15.85 -33.96
CA LEU A 421 18.70 14.46 -34.15
C LEU A 421 17.30 14.37 -34.74
N VAL A 422 16.35 15.21 -34.30
CA VAL A 422 14.99 15.22 -34.86
C VAL A 422 15.01 15.64 -36.33
N LEU A 423 15.74 16.69 -36.69
CA LEU A 423 15.87 17.16 -38.06
C LEU A 423 16.51 16.07 -38.95
N ALA A 424 17.56 15.40 -38.48
CA ALA A 424 18.23 14.34 -39.24
C ALA A 424 17.36 13.09 -39.50
N LEU A 425 16.28 12.87 -38.73
CA LEU A 425 15.40 11.72 -38.95
C LEU A 425 14.72 11.74 -40.33
N ARG A 426 14.39 12.92 -40.85
CA ARG A 426 13.71 13.10 -42.16
C ARG A 426 14.59 13.78 -43.20
N SER A 427 15.88 13.92 -42.89
CA SER A 427 16.92 14.45 -43.78
C SER A 427 18.21 13.62 -43.61
N ASP A 428 19.36 14.27 -43.48
CA ASP A 428 20.66 13.65 -43.25
C ASP A 428 21.51 14.47 -42.26
N ALA A 429 22.46 13.79 -41.60
CA ALA A 429 23.27 14.40 -40.55
C ALA A 429 24.24 15.47 -41.08
N GLN A 430 24.72 15.33 -42.33
CA GLN A 430 25.69 16.24 -42.92
C GLN A 430 25.06 17.60 -43.19
N THR A 431 23.91 17.62 -43.87
CA THR A 431 23.16 18.85 -44.17
C THR A 431 22.78 19.59 -42.89
N VAL A 432 22.29 18.88 -41.88
CA VAL A 432 21.94 19.49 -40.57
C VAL A 432 23.17 20.06 -39.88
N TYR A 433 24.31 19.36 -39.92
CA TYR A 433 25.57 19.84 -39.33
C TYR A 433 26.09 21.10 -40.03
N GLU A 434 26.12 21.11 -41.36
CA GLU A 434 26.57 22.25 -42.16
C GLU A 434 25.72 23.50 -41.91
N LYS A 435 24.40 23.35 -41.82
CA LYS A 435 23.50 24.45 -41.43
C LYS A 435 23.72 24.89 -39.99
N ALA A 436 23.96 23.96 -39.06
CA ALA A 436 24.17 24.28 -37.65
C ALA A 436 25.42 25.15 -37.41
N LEU A 437 26.46 25.02 -38.24
CA LEU A 437 27.65 25.87 -38.20
C LEU A 437 27.35 27.36 -38.49
N GLY A 438 26.19 27.68 -39.09
CA GLY A 438 25.73 29.06 -39.26
C GLY A 438 25.27 29.72 -37.96
N TYR A 439 24.94 28.93 -36.92
CA TYR A 439 24.35 29.41 -35.66
C TYR A 439 25.18 29.06 -34.42
N PHE A 440 25.97 27.99 -34.48
CA PHE A 440 26.70 27.43 -33.35
C PHE A 440 28.14 27.11 -33.73
N THR A 441 29.03 27.23 -32.76
CA THR A 441 30.45 26.86 -32.90
C THR A 441 30.63 25.35 -32.89
N PRO A 442 31.69 24.82 -33.51
CA PRO A 442 32.02 23.39 -33.44
C PRO A 442 32.11 22.86 -32.01
N GLU A 443 32.59 23.67 -31.06
CA GLU A 443 32.70 23.34 -29.65
C GLU A 443 31.33 23.20 -28.96
N GLU A 444 30.37 24.07 -29.29
CA GLU A 444 28.99 24.00 -28.81
C GLU A 444 28.27 22.77 -29.38
N LEU A 445 28.47 22.47 -30.67
CA LEU A 445 27.92 21.26 -31.32
C LEU A 445 28.50 19.99 -30.70
N SER A 446 29.82 19.97 -30.45
CA SER A 446 30.48 18.89 -29.73
C SER A 446 29.93 18.71 -28.31
N GLU A 447 29.65 19.80 -27.59
CA GLU A 447 28.99 19.74 -26.28
C GLU A 447 27.60 19.10 -26.36
N ALA A 448 26.82 19.49 -27.36
CA ALA A 448 25.47 18.98 -27.57
C ALA A 448 25.48 17.44 -27.71
N PHE A 449 26.35 16.88 -28.55
CA PHE A 449 26.43 15.42 -28.72
C PHE A 449 27.14 14.68 -27.57
N ALA A 450 28.00 15.36 -26.82
CA ALA A 450 28.55 14.85 -25.58
C ALA A 450 27.49 14.77 -24.46
N ALA A 451 26.52 15.70 -24.45
CA ALA A 451 25.42 15.76 -23.48
C ALA A 451 24.22 14.89 -23.86
N THR A 452 23.99 14.69 -25.15
CA THR A 452 22.82 13.97 -25.70
C THR A 452 23.03 12.46 -25.67
N ARG A 453 22.88 11.85 -24.47
CA ARG A 453 22.97 10.40 -24.29
C ARG A 453 21.89 9.83 -23.37
N GLY A 454 21.39 8.66 -23.73
CA GLY A 454 20.56 7.84 -22.86
C GLY A 454 19.29 8.56 -22.43
N VAL A 455 19.19 8.92 -21.15
CA VAL A 455 17.98 9.49 -20.53
C VAL A 455 17.82 11.00 -20.81
N ALA A 456 18.86 11.65 -21.35
CA ALA A 456 18.78 13.05 -21.81
C ALA A 456 17.89 13.21 -23.05
N SER A 457 17.82 12.17 -23.91
CA SER A 457 16.94 12.16 -25.08
C SER A 457 15.57 11.58 -24.74
N PRO A 458 14.47 12.23 -25.18
CA PRO A 458 13.12 11.72 -24.97
C PRO A 458 12.91 10.30 -25.54
N THR A 459 12.06 9.50 -24.89
CA THR A 459 11.83 8.10 -25.28
C THR A 459 11.30 7.96 -26.71
N GLN A 460 10.47 8.90 -27.17
CA GLN A 460 9.95 8.90 -28.53
C GLN A 460 11.08 9.05 -29.55
N LEU A 461 11.94 10.06 -29.41
CA LEU A 461 13.10 10.27 -30.27
C LEU A 461 13.99 9.02 -30.34
N ARG A 462 14.29 8.40 -29.19
CA ARG A 462 15.07 7.14 -29.16
C ARG A 462 14.39 5.99 -29.90
N ASN A 463 13.06 5.91 -29.87
CA ASN A 463 12.32 4.89 -30.59
C ASN A 463 12.33 5.15 -32.10
N PHE A 464 12.22 6.40 -32.53
CA PHE A 464 12.37 6.77 -33.95
C PHE A 464 13.78 6.46 -34.46
N MET A 465 14.83 6.86 -33.73
CA MET A 465 16.21 6.51 -34.10
C MET A 465 16.43 5.00 -34.22
N LYS A 466 15.84 4.20 -33.32
CA LYS A 466 15.90 2.73 -33.41
C LYS A 466 15.17 2.14 -34.63
N ARG A 467 14.10 2.80 -35.10
CA ARG A 467 13.33 2.37 -36.28
C ARG A 467 14.00 2.81 -37.58
N ASP A 468 14.61 3.99 -37.58
CA ASP A 468 15.34 4.56 -38.71
C ASP A 468 16.53 3.67 -39.12
N GLY A 469 17.22 3.09 -38.14
CA GLY A 469 18.29 2.11 -38.38
C GLY A 469 19.66 2.72 -38.66
N ARG A 470 19.75 4.03 -38.97
CA ARG A 470 21.03 4.76 -39.03
C ARG A 470 21.50 5.08 -37.62
N ASP A 471 22.82 4.98 -37.37
CA ASP A 471 23.40 5.48 -36.13
C ASP A 471 23.67 6.99 -36.23
N LEU A 472 22.59 7.78 -36.25
CA LEU A 472 22.65 9.23 -36.39
C LEU A 472 23.52 9.89 -35.30
N LEU A 473 23.52 9.32 -34.08
CA LEU A 473 24.32 9.84 -32.99
C LEU A 473 25.81 9.68 -33.26
N GLU A 474 26.23 8.54 -33.80
CA GLU A 474 27.62 8.30 -34.17
C GLU A 474 28.03 9.11 -35.41
N GLN A 475 27.14 9.26 -36.39
CA GLN A 475 27.38 10.13 -37.55
C GLN A 475 27.68 11.56 -37.10
N PHE A 476 26.83 12.16 -36.27
CA PHE A 476 27.09 13.51 -35.76
C PHE A 476 28.38 13.60 -34.92
N ARG A 477 28.70 12.57 -34.12
CA ARG A 477 29.98 12.52 -33.37
C ARG A 477 31.21 12.49 -34.27
N SER A 478 31.11 11.90 -35.45
CA SER A 478 32.20 11.89 -36.42
C SER A 478 32.40 13.24 -37.12
N LEU A 479 31.38 14.11 -37.13
CA LEU A 479 31.42 15.43 -37.75
C LEU A 479 31.92 16.53 -36.80
N VAL A 480 31.68 16.38 -35.49
CA VAL A 480 32.08 17.35 -34.47
C VAL A 480 33.44 16.98 -33.85
N PRO A 481 34.17 17.96 -33.28
CA PRO A 481 35.38 17.69 -32.51
C PRO A 481 35.16 16.65 -31.41
N GLU A 482 36.12 15.75 -31.20
CA GLU A 482 36.02 14.73 -30.17
C GLU A 482 35.89 15.34 -28.77
N ARG A 483 34.86 14.95 -28.04
CA ARG A 483 34.64 15.36 -26.65
C ARG A 483 34.15 14.20 -25.81
N ARG A 484 34.67 14.13 -24.59
CA ARG A 484 34.28 13.07 -23.64
C ARG A 484 32.80 13.21 -23.30
N PRO A 485 32.01 12.13 -23.33
CA PRO A 485 30.61 12.17 -22.95
C PRO A 485 30.39 12.70 -21.54
N VAL A 486 29.37 13.53 -21.36
CA VAL A 486 29.00 14.08 -20.05
C VAL A 486 28.29 13.01 -19.23
N THR A 487 28.78 12.71 -18.03
CA THR A 487 28.16 11.71 -17.15
C THR A 487 26.96 12.32 -16.41
N ILE A 488 25.78 11.75 -16.63
CA ILE A 488 24.51 12.25 -16.06
C ILE A 488 24.33 11.79 -14.60
N GLN A 489 24.96 10.68 -14.19
CA GLN A 489 24.72 10.08 -12.88
C GLN A 489 25.61 10.67 -11.78
N ARG A 490 25.06 11.61 -11.01
CA ARG A 490 25.65 12.01 -9.72
C ARG A 490 24.97 11.24 -8.57
N TRP A 491 25.72 10.34 -7.92
CA TRP A 491 25.27 9.71 -6.69
C TRP A 491 25.25 10.73 -5.55
N SER A 492 24.17 10.77 -4.78
CA SER A 492 24.08 11.57 -3.56
C SER A 492 23.71 10.68 -2.38
N LEU A 493 24.18 11.01 -1.18
CA LEU A 493 23.82 10.29 0.05
C LEU A 493 22.29 10.23 0.24
N ARG A 494 21.58 11.30 -0.13
CA ARG A 494 20.09 11.34 -0.13
C ARG A 494 19.49 10.30 -1.06
N ARG A 495 20.04 10.11 -2.26
CA ARG A 495 19.56 9.10 -3.24
C ARG A 495 19.79 7.68 -2.73
N ILE A 496 20.99 7.40 -2.23
CA ILE A 496 21.34 6.09 -1.65
C ILE A 496 20.40 5.79 -0.48
N GLY A 497 20.22 6.76 0.43
CA GLY A 497 19.30 6.65 1.56
C GLY A 497 17.86 6.37 1.13
N MET A 498 17.32 7.08 0.12
CA MET A 498 15.96 6.81 -0.38
C MET A 498 15.81 5.43 -1.02
N ILE A 499 16.80 4.96 -1.78
CA ILE A 499 16.78 3.62 -2.40
C ILE A 499 16.80 2.55 -1.30
N LEU A 500 17.74 2.66 -0.35
CA LEU A 500 17.84 1.74 0.78
C LEU A 500 16.56 1.72 1.60
N LEU A 501 16.02 2.89 1.96
CA LEU A 501 14.77 3.01 2.69
C LEU A 501 13.61 2.36 1.93
N THR A 502 13.51 2.57 0.61
CA THR A 502 12.45 1.97 -0.21
C THR A 502 12.58 0.44 -0.23
N LEU A 503 13.79 -0.08 -0.40
CA LEU A 503 14.05 -1.53 -0.37
C LEU A 503 13.74 -2.12 1.01
N ILE A 504 14.15 -1.47 2.09
CA ILE A 504 13.85 -1.87 3.47
C ILE A 504 12.34 -1.90 3.70
N VAL A 505 11.62 -0.84 3.30
CA VAL A 505 10.15 -0.79 3.47
C VAL A 505 9.46 -1.89 2.68
N VAL A 506 9.87 -2.15 1.43
CA VAL A 506 9.28 -3.22 0.61
C VAL A 506 9.58 -4.59 1.19
N ALA A 507 10.83 -4.85 1.57
CA ALA A 507 11.25 -6.13 2.15
C ALA A 507 10.58 -6.39 3.50
N ALA A 508 10.58 -5.39 4.40
CA ALA A 508 9.88 -5.44 5.67
C ALA A 508 8.38 -5.66 5.45
N SER A 509 7.73 -4.91 4.57
CA SER A 509 6.30 -5.08 4.29
C SER A 509 5.99 -6.49 3.79
N GLY A 510 6.83 -7.06 2.92
CA GLY A 510 6.69 -8.44 2.47
C GLY A 510 6.84 -9.46 3.60
N ALA A 511 7.86 -9.31 4.44
CA ALA A 511 8.12 -10.20 5.57
C ALA A 511 7.01 -10.13 6.63
N PHE A 512 6.61 -8.94 7.06
CA PHE A 512 5.52 -8.72 8.02
C PHE A 512 4.15 -9.12 7.47
N SER A 513 3.90 -8.99 6.16
CA SER A 513 2.63 -9.46 5.59
C SER A 513 2.49 -10.98 5.65
N LEU A 514 3.62 -11.71 5.62
CA LEU A 514 3.61 -13.17 5.65
C LEU A 514 3.14 -13.69 7.01
N SER A 515 3.52 -13.05 8.12
CA SER A 515 3.11 -13.49 9.46
C SER A 515 1.60 -13.36 9.69
N LEU A 516 0.95 -12.34 9.12
CA LEU A 516 -0.51 -12.19 9.18
C LEU A 516 -1.27 -13.37 8.51
N PHE A 517 -0.64 -14.06 7.56
CA PHE A 517 -1.20 -15.27 6.94
C PHE A 517 -1.09 -16.52 7.82
N PHE A 518 -0.23 -16.49 8.84
CA PHE A 518 -0.03 -17.55 9.82
C PHE A 518 -0.29 -16.98 11.22
N PRO A 519 -1.55 -16.67 11.57
CA PRO A 519 -1.89 -15.97 12.81
C PRO A 519 -1.40 -16.69 14.07
N SER A 520 -1.27 -15.92 15.16
CA SER A 520 -0.63 -16.29 16.44
C SER A 520 -1.04 -17.66 17.02
N ARG A 521 -0.15 -18.28 17.79
CA ARG A 521 -0.34 -19.61 18.43
C ARG A 521 -1.23 -19.57 19.70
N GLY A 522 -2.02 -18.50 19.86
CA GLY A 522 -2.80 -18.25 21.07
C GLY A 522 -1.96 -17.70 22.23
N ASP A 523 -0.97 -16.86 21.92
CA ASP A 523 -0.07 -16.25 22.90
C ASP A 523 -0.83 -15.31 23.86
N VAL A 524 -0.55 -15.42 25.16
CA VAL A 524 -1.24 -14.67 26.22
C VAL A 524 -0.27 -14.11 27.26
N SER A 525 -0.75 -13.19 28.10
CA SER A 525 -0.02 -12.69 29.27
C SER A 525 0.19 -13.77 30.34
N THR A 526 1.08 -13.50 31.29
CA THR A 526 1.48 -14.40 32.38
C THR A 526 0.29 -14.99 33.16
N PRO A 527 0.24 -16.33 33.38
CA PRO A 527 -0.77 -16.94 34.25
C PRO A 527 -0.38 -16.77 35.74
N SER A 528 -0.55 -15.57 36.29
CA SER A 528 -0.34 -15.31 37.73
C SER A 528 -1.43 -15.94 38.58
N CYS A 529 -1.13 -16.27 39.84
CA CYS A 529 -2.09 -16.82 40.79
C CYS A 529 -3.12 -15.80 41.31
N ASP A 530 -3.73 -15.05 40.40
CA ASP A 530 -4.75 -14.03 40.64
C ASP A 530 -6.00 -14.31 39.79
N THR A 531 -7.07 -13.52 39.95
CA THR A 531 -8.29 -13.61 39.12
C THR A 531 -8.17 -12.82 37.81
N ASN A 532 -6.99 -12.86 37.17
CA ASN A 532 -6.73 -12.09 35.95
C ASN A 532 -7.38 -12.71 34.70
N ARG A 533 -7.39 -11.96 33.58
CA ARG A 533 -8.00 -12.38 32.32
C ARG A 533 -7.35 -13.62 31.69
N THR A 534 -6.04 -13.83 31.89
CA THR A 534 -5.35 -15.06 31.46
C THR A 534 -5.91 -16.27 32.19
N MET A 535 -6.10 -16.19 33.51
CA MET A 535 -6.63 -17.28 34.33
C MET A 535 -8.08 -17.59 33.97
N ILE A 536 -8.89 -16.57 33.69
CA ILE A 536 -10.26 -16.75 33.18
C ILE A 536 -10.23 -17.47 31.82
N LEU A 537 -9.38 -17.05 30.89
CA LEU A 537 -9.24 -17.69 29.58
C LEU A 537 -8.73 -19.15 29.70
N MET A 538 -7.83 -19.43 30.64
CA MET A 538 -7.37 -20.78 30.95
C MET A 538 -8.51 -21.67 31.45
N ALA A 539 -9.38 -21.12 32.32
CA ALA A 539 -10.59 -21.80 32.77
C ALA A 539 -11.55 -22.10 31.61
N GLN A 540 -11.62 -21.22 30.60
CA GLN A 540 -12.44 -21.43 29.40
C GLN A 540 -11.83 -22.46 28.44
N ALA A 541 -10.51 -22.59 28.40
CA ALA A 541 -9.81 -23.59 27.59
C ALA A 541 -10.13 -25.02 28.05
N VAL A 542 -10.18 -25.25 29.37
CA VAL A 542 -10.54 -26.54 29.97
C VAL A 542 -11.73 -26.35 30.92
N PRO A 543 -12.97 -26.31 30.38
CA PRO A 543 -14.16 -26.01 31.18
C PRO A 543 -14.41 -26.98 32.33
N THR A 544 -13.90 -28.21 32.23
CA THR A 544 -14.07 -29.27 33.22
C THR A 544 -13.15 -29.14 34.43
N ALA A 545 -12.01 -28.42 34.33
CA ALA A 545 -11.01 -28.38 35.38
C ALA A 545 -11.45 -27.51 36.58
N GLU A 546 -11.38 -28.05 37.79
CA GLU A 546 -11.72 -27.31 39.02
C GLU A 546 -10.51 -26.56 39.62
N GLN A 547 -9.29 -26.91 39.21
CA GLN A 547 -8.05 -26.25 39.61
C GLN A 547 -7.22 -25.87 38.39
N LEU A 548 -6.57 -24.71 38.44
CA LEU A 548 -5.81 -24.17 37.31
C LEU A 548 -4.37 -23.90 37.75
N PRO A 549 -3.35 -24.38 37.00
CA PRO A 549 -1.96 -24.10 37.33
C PRO A 549 -1.64 -22.62 37.13
N CYS A 550 -0.89 -22.05 38.05
CA CYS A 550 -0.51 -20.64 38.05
C CYS A 550 0.89 -20.43 38.60
N ILE A 551 1.46 -19.27 38.30
CA ILE A 551 2.76 -18.82 38.77
C ILE A 551 2.53 -17.89 39.96
N ARG A 552 2.97 -18.31 41.15
CA ARG A 552 2.91 -17.48 42.36
C ARG A 552 4.15 -16.58 42.46
N SER A 553 5.31 -17.19 42.27
CA SER A 553 6.62 -16.52 42.29
C SER A 553 7.63 -17.41 41.60
N LEU A 554 8.50 -16.87 40.76
CA LEU A 554 9.57 -17.66 40.13
C LEU A 554 10.86 -17.57 40.96
N PRO A 555 11.65 -18.66 41.09
CA PRO A 555 12.98 -18.60 41.67
C PRO A 555 13.90 -17.67 40.89
N LEU A 556 14.94 -17.15 41.53
CA LEU A 556 15.93 -16.28 40.88
C LEU A 556 16.54 -16.98 39.65
N GLY A 557 16.62 -16.24 38.56
CA GLY A 557 17.13 -16.76 37.28
C GLY A 557 16.07 -17.43 36.40
N TRP A 558 14.83 -17.62 36.87
CA TRP A 558 13.74 -18.13 36.02
C TRP A 558 12.86 -17.01 35.49
N SER A 559 12.42 -17.15 34.23
CA SER A 559 11.45 -16.26 33.60
C SER A 559 10.45 -17.03 32.76
N LEU A 560 9.24 -16.47 32.61
CA LEU A 560 8.28 -16.95 31.62
C LEU A 560 8.76 -16.58 30.21
N THR A 561 8.87 -17.57 29.33
CA THR A 561 9.20 -17.37 27.92
C THR A 561 7.95 -17.13 27.08
N GLY A 562 6.87 -17.84 27.39
CA GLY A 562 5.60 -17.71 26.71
C GLY A 562 4.50 -18.49 27.40
N ALA A 563 3.25 -18.09 27.15
CA ALA A 563 2.07 -18.83 27.52
C ALA A 563 1.14 -18.88 26.31
N THR A 564 0.63 -20.07 26.00
CA THR A 564 -0.31 -20.30 24.91
C THR A 564 -1.59 -20.92 25.46
N ILE A 565 -2.73 -20.39 25.07
CA ILE A 565 -4.03 -20.93 25.47
C ILE A 565 -4.85 -21.20 24.21
N ALA A 566 -5.38 -22.41 24.09
CA ALA A 566 -6.27 -22.81 23.02
C ALA A 566 -7.38 -23.69 23.57
N ARG A 567 -8.42 -23.96 22.78
CA ARG A 567 -9.47 -24.87 23.21
C ARG A 567 -8.89 -26.25 23.59
N GLY A 568 -9.18 -26.70 24.81
CA GLY A 568 -8.74 -27.99 25.33
C GLY A 568 -7.29 -28.04 25.79
N ARG A 569 -6.53 -26.93 25.74
CA ARG A 569 -5.12 -26.92 26.14
C ARG A 569 -4.66 -25.54 26.58
N ALA A 570 -3.99 -25.47 27.72
CA ALA A 570 -3.25 -24.28 28.15
C ALA A 570 -1.84 -24.65 28.55
N THR A 571 -0.84 -24.01 27.95
CA THR A 571 0.59 -24.31 28.16
C THR A 571 1.34 -23.04 28.54
N PHE A 572 2.25 -23.11 29.50
CA PHE A 572 3.21 -22.05 29.76
C PHE A 572 4.62 -22.62 29.96
N GLU A 573 5.60 -21.90 29.43
CA GLU A 573 6.99 -22.33 29.32
C GLU A 573 7.88 -21.40 30.16
N LEU A 574 8.67 -21.99 31.05
CA LEU A 574 9.61 -21.28 31.92
C LEU A 574 11.03 -21.65 31.53
N LEU A 575 11.95 -20.69 31.54
CA LEU A 575 13.33 -20.88 31.13
C LEU A 575 14.30 -20.28 32.14
N VAL A 576 15.46 -20.91 32.31
CA VAL A 576 16.56 -20.36 33.13
C VAL A 576 17.38 -19.37 32.32
N MET A 577 17.43 -18.13 32.77
CA MET A 577 18.32 -17.09 32.26
C MET A 577 19.76 -17.48 32.58
N GLY A 578 20.58 -17.71 31.55
CA GLY A 578 22.00 -18.01 31.70
C GLY A 578 22.70 -16.89 32.48
N GLY A 579 23.28 -17.23 33.64
CA GLY A 579 23.91 -16.29 34.55
C GLY A 579 25.15 -15.63 33.95
N GLY A 580 24.98 -14.45 33.35
CA GLY A 580 26.06 -13.54 33.03
C GLY A 580 26.46 -12.70 34.25
N GLY A 581 27.50 -13.15 34.96
CA GLY A 581 28.35 -12.30 35.81
C GLY A 581 27.93 -12.10 37.26
N GLY A 582 28.68 -12.70 38.19
CA GLY A 582 28.64 -12.37 39.63
C GLY A 582 28.73 -13.61 40.50
N HIS A 583 29.85 -13.76 41.23
CA HIS A 583 30.16 -14.90 42.10
C HIS A 583 29.04 -15.26 43.09
N GLY A 584 28.44 -16.43 42.92
CA GLY A 584 27.54 -17.05 43.89
C GLY A 584 26.91 -18.31 43.31
N THR A 585 27.49 -19.49 43.60
CA THR A 585 26.93 -20.84 43.42
C THR A 585 25.94 -21.00 42.26
N GLY A 586 26.38 -20.71 41.03
CA GLY A 586 25.62 -20.95 39.81
C GLY A 586 25.97 -22.31 39.21
N VAL A 587 24.95 -23.06 38.81
CA VAL A 587 25.06 -24.30 38.03
C VAL A 587 25.88 -23.99 36.76
N GLN A 588 27.11 -24.49 36.68
CA GLN A 588 27.90 -24.43 35.45
C GLN A 588 27.32 -25.43 34.45
N LEU A 589 26.51 -24.95 33.51
CA LEU A 589 26.11 -25.72 32.34
C LEU A 589 27.31 -25.77 31.38
N GLN A 590 27.93 -26.95 31.26
CA GLN A 590 29.00 -27.23 30.32
C GLN A 590 28.41 -27.27 28.90
N LEU A 591 28.62 -26.21 28.12
CA LEU A 591 28.28 -26.13 26.70
C LEU A 591 29.03 -27.23 25.93
N GLY A 592 28.32 -28.26 25.48
CA GLY A 592 28.96 -29.36 24.71
C GLY A 592 28.09 -30.55 24.32
N GLN A 593 26.85 -30.70 24.82
CA GLN A 593 25.93 -31.74 24.35
C GLN A 593 24.51 -31.17 24.15
N GLY A 594 23.95 -31.33 22.95
CA GLY A 594 22.53 -31.18 22.62
C GLY A 594 21.86 -29.87 23.03
N GLY A 595 21.97 -28.85 22.18
CA GLY A 595 21.48 -27.48 22.45
C GLY A 595 19.97 -27.36 22.69
N GLY A 596 19.61 -27.09 23.93
CA GLY A 596 18.37 -26.43 24.34
C GLY A 596 18.61 -25.75 25.68
N SER A 597 18.19 -24.50 25.84
CA SER A 597 18.14 -23.87 27.18
C SER A 597 17.26 -24.74 28.09
N PRO A 598 17.57 -24.88 29.38
CA PRO A 598 16.70 -25.64 30.28
C PRO A 598 15.31 -25.01 30.34
N VAL A 599 14.29 -25.82 30.04
CA VAL A 599 12.87 -25.41 30.00
C VAL A 599 12.05 -26.26 30.96
N VAL A 600 11.09 -25.61 31.61
CA VAL A 600 9.98 -26.24 32.33
C VAL A 600 8.69 -25.92 31.58
N ASP A 601 8.03 -26.97 31.07
CA ASP A 601 6.74 -26.87 30.39
C ASP A 601 5.64 -27.35 31.31
N VAL A 602 4.62 -26.51 31.50
CA VAL A 602 3.40 -26.88 32.25
C VAL A 602 2.22 -26.82 31.29
N THR A 603 1.50 -27.92 31.14
CA THR A 603 0.34 -28.02 30.23
C THR A 603 -0.88 -28.59 30.94
N LEU A 604 -1.99 -27.84 30.91
CA LEU A 604 -3.31 -28.24 31.37
C LEU A 604 -4.13 -28.81 30.20
N THR A 605 -4.73 -29.98 30.38
CA THR A 605 -5.64 -30.66 29.43
C THR A 605 -6.89 -31.22 30.13
N PRO A 606 -8.01 -31.47 29.41
CA PRO A 606 -9.22 -32.04 29.99
C PRO A 606 -9.07 -33.52 30.40
N THR A 607 -8.20 -34.26 29.72
CA THR A 607 -7.96 -35.68 29.97
C THR A 607 -6.47 -35.91 30.17
N CYS A 608 -6.12 -36.83 31.07
CA CYS A 608 -4.73 -37.24 31.24
C CYS A 608 -4.27 -38.05 30.02
N PRO A 609 -3.06 -37.77 29.50
CA PRO A 609 -2.47 -38.65 28.50
C PRO A 609 -2.31 -40.06 29.07
N ALA A 610 -2.47 -41.08 28.24
CA ALA A 610 -2.15 -42.45 28.63
C ALA A 610 -0.69 -42.48 29.12
N THR A 611 -0.46 -43.00 30.33
CA THR A 611 0.88 -43.19 30.90
C THR A 611 1.75 -43.96 29.90
N GLY A 612 2.71 -43.28 29.27
CA GLY A 612 3.59 -43.83 28.25
C GLY A 612 4.98 -43.19 28.29
N ASP A 613 5.96 -44.02 28.64
CA ASP A 613 7.41 -44.09 28.36
C ASP A 613 8.35 -42.87 28.47
N ASP A 614 7.90 -41.63 28.65
CA ASP A 614 8.81 -40.49 28.90
C ASP A 614 8.91 -40.19 30.42
N PRO A 615 9.92 -40.72 31.15
CA PRO A 615 10.08 -40.48 32.58
C PRO A 615 10.31 -39.00 32.94
N ALA A 616 10.55 -38.13 31.95
CA ALA A 616 10.71 -36.69 32.16
C ALA A 616 9.37 -35.93 32.27
N ILE A 617 8.23 -36.58 32.01
CA ILE A 617 6.89 -35.97 32.16
C ILE A 617 6.24 -36.50 33.44
N GLN A 618 5.96 -35.58 34.37
CA GLN A 618 5.12 -35.85 35.53
C GLN A 618 3.68 -35.46 35.22
N THR A 619 2.76 -36.37 35.49
CA THR A 619 1.32 -36.16 35.32
C THR A 619 0.69 -35.96 36.68
N ILE A 620 0.05 -34.81 36.89
CA ILE A 620 -0.66 -34.45 38.11
C ILE A 620 -2.16 -34.44 37.79
N GLU A 621 -2.89 -35.36 38.40
CA GLU A 621 -4.35 -35.42 38.26
C GLU A 621 -5.00 -34.36 39.13
N ILE A 622 -5.97 -33.64 38.55
CA ILE A 622 -6.79 -32.66 39.25
C ILE A 622 -8.27 -32.95 38.96
N PRO A 623 -9.22 -32.54 39.81
CA PRO A 623 -10.63 -32.75 39.53
C PRO A 623 -11.03 -32.11 38.19
N GLY A 624 -11.52 -32.95 37.28
CA GLY A 624 -11.99 -32.56 35.94
C GLY A 624 -10.90 -32.12 34.95
N GLY A 625 -9.63 -32.42 35.20
CA GLY A 625 -8.55 -32.11 34.26
C GLY A 625 -7.23 -32.81 34.60
N CYS A 626 -6.18 -32.45 33.88
CA CYS A 626 -4.86 -33.01 34.07
C CYS A 626 -3.77 -31.99 33.79
N ILE A 627 -2.72 -31.97 34.60
CA ILE A 627 -1.55 -31.13 34.41
C ILE A 627 -0.36 -32.02 34.09
N THR A 628 0.27 -31.76 32.95
CA THR A 628 1.54 -32.37 32.59
C THR A 628 2.66 -31.38 32.83
N TYR A 629 3.65 -31.80 33.60
CA TYR A 629 4.84 -31.05 33.96
C TYR A 629 6.04 -31.74 33.35
N ARG A 630 6.80 -31.05 32.50
CA ARG A 630 8.04 -31.56 31.92
C ARG A 630 9.19 -30.65 32.33
N SER A 631 10.24 -31.24 32.88
CA SER A 631 11.51 -30.54 33.18
C SER A 631 12.62 -31.15 32.35
N SER A 632 13.33 -30.32 31.58
CA SER A 632 14.53 -30.77 30.86
C SER A 632 15.80 -30.80 31.72
N LEU A 633 15.69 -30.47 33.01
CA LEU A 633 16.82 -30.45 33.96
C LEU A 633 16.99 -31.81 34.66
N PRO A 634 18.24 -32.28 34.86
CA PRO A 634 18.53 -33.44 35.70
C PRO A 634 18.01 -33.27 37.14
N ALA A 635 17.60 -34.37 37.78
CA ALA A 635 17.23 -34.37 39.19
C ALA A 635 18.42 -33.87 40.06
N GLY A 636 18.17 -32.89 40.93
CA GLY A 636 19.16 -32.33 41.86
C GLY A 636 19.78 -30.99 41.49
N VAL A 637 19.36 -30.36 40.38
CA VAL A 637 19.85 -29.04 39.94
C VAL A 637 19.05 -27.90 40.58
N GLY A 638 19.49 -27.38 41.73
CA GLY A 638 18.98 -26.13 42.34
C GLY A 638 17.44 -26.07 42.55
N PRO A 639 16.90 -24.89 42.89
CA PRO A 639 15.45 -24.68 42.94
C PRO A 639 14.87 -24.60 41.52
N VAL A 640 14.20 -25.67 41.09
CA VAL A 640 13.41 -25.73 39.85
C VAL A 640 11.95 -25.38 40.18
N PRO A 641 11.25 -24.58 39.36
CA PRO A 641 9.83 -24.31 39.55
C PRO A 641 9.02 -25.60 39.65
N SER A 642 8.34 -25.81 40.77
CA SER A 642 7.53 -27.00 41.03
C SER A 642 6.25 -26.63 41.76
N PHE A 643 5.31 -27.57 41.84
CA PHE A 643 4.06 -27.43 42.60
C PHE A 643 4.22 -27.68 44.10
N ASP A 644 5.45 -27.91 44.57
CA ASP A 644 5.74 -28.00 46.00
C ASP A 644 5.54 -26.62 46.68
N PRO A 645 5.28 -26.56 47.99
CA PRO A 645 5.01 -25.30 48.68
C PRO A 645 6.07 -24.19 48.50
N ALA A 646 7.33 -24.57 48.23
CA ALA A 646 8.45 -23.65 47.96
C ALA A 646 8.86 -23.57 46.48
N GLY A 647 8.18 -24.31 45.59
CA GLY A 647 8.52 -24.43 44.17
C GLY A 647 7.98 -23.30 43.30
N GLY A 648 7.13 -22.42 43.84
CA GLY A 648 6.69 -21.20 43.15
C GLY A 648 5.55 -21.37 42.12
N LEU A 649 5.25 -22.61 41.71
CA LEU A 649 3.98 -22.94 41.03
C LEU A 649 2.90 -23.26 42.05
N SER A 650 1.66 -22.97 41.71
CA SER A 650 0.51 -23.16 42.59
C SER A 650 -0.75 -23.43 41.76
N TYR A 651 -1.86 -23.63 42.45
CA TYR A 651 -3.19 -23.77 41.86
C TYR A 651 -4.08 -22.59 42.23
N VAL A 652 -4.93 -22.14 41.30
CA VAL A 652 -6.09 -21.28 41.57
C VAL A 652 -7.35 -22.14 41.50
N PRO A 653 -8.19 -22.17 42.54
CA PRO A 653 -9.50 -22.80 42.46
C PRO A 653 -10.41 -22.08 41.47
N ARG A 654 -11.05 -22.82 40.56
CA ARG A 654 -11.98 -22.25 39.57
C ARG A 654 -13.13 -21.49 40.23
N SER A 655 -13.59 -21.91 41.41
CA SER A 655 -14.64 -21.23 42.18
C SER A 655 -14.32 -19.77 42.49
N GLN A 656 -13.05 -19.41 42.67
CA GLN A 656 -12.63 -18.03 42.86
C GLN A 656 -12.85 -17.21 41.58
N LEU A 657 -12.52 -17.78 40.41
CA LEU A 657 -12.77 -17.12 39.11
C LEU A 657 -14.26 -16.99 38.81
N VAL A 658 -15.05 -18.02 39.12
CA VAL A 658 -16.51 -17.98 38.98
C VAL A 658 -17.10 -16.84 39.81
N THR A 659 -16.71 -16.75 41.10
CA THR A 659 -17.17 -15.69 42.00
C THR A 659 -16.75 -14.30 41.51
N PHE A 660 -15.52 -14.17 41.00
CA PHE A 660 -15.01 -12.91 40.45
C PHE A 660 -15.81 -12.46 39.22
N VAL A 661 -16.09 -13.35 38.27
CA VAL A 661 -16.85 -13.00 37.05
C VAL A 661 -18.32 -12.71 37.39
N ASP A 662 -18.91 -13.45 38.32
CA ASP A 662 -20.29 -13.23 38.78
C ASP A 662 -20.45 -11.87 39.47
N GLN A 663 -19.56 -11.53 40.41
CA GLN A 663 -19.64 -10.28 41.16
C GLN A 663 -19.12 -9.06 40.40
N GLY A 664 -18.09 -9.23 39.57
CA GLY A 664 -17.43 -8.15 38.86
C GLY A 664 -18.06 -7.81 37.52
N GLU A 665 -18.47 -8.83 36.75
CA GLU A 665 -18.97 -8.67 35.38
C GLU A 665 -20.48 -8.96 35.26
N GLU A 666 -21.14 -9.40 36.34
CA GLU A 666 -22.55 -9.84 36.37
C GLU A 666 -22.85 -10.94 35.33
N LEU A 667 -21.90 -11.86 35.14
CA LEU A 667 -21.96 -12.92 34.14
C LEU A 667 -21.50 -14.27 34.73
N ILE A 668 -21.89 -15.36 34.09
CA ILE A 668 -21.56 -16.72 34.54
C ILE A 668 -20.37 -17.26 33.73
N LEU A 669 -19.30 -17.65 34.41
CA LEU A 669 -18.15 -18.36 33.82
C LEU A 669 -18.48 -19.86 33.63
N CYS A 670 -19.16 -20.19 32.53
CA CYS A 670 -19.62 -21.54 32.19
C CYS A 670 -18.52 -22.62 32.30
N GLY A 671 -18.80 -23.69 33.06
CA GLY A 671 -17.95 -24.88 33.23
C GLY A 671 -18.13 -25.55 34.61
N ALA A 672 -17.08 -26.15 35.15
CA ALA A 672 -17.13 -26.76 36.48
C ALA A 672 -17.50 -25.73 37.55
N GLY A 673 -18.46 -26.10 38.41
CA GLY A 673 -19.00 -25.21 39.45
C GLY A 673 -19.98 -24.13 38.98
N ALA A 674 -20.25 -24.00 37.67
CA ALA A 674 -21.17 -22.99 37.14
C ALA A 674 -21.86 -23.47 35.84
N PRO A 675 -23.18 -23.74 35.84
CA PRO A 675 -23.87 -24.30 34.68
C PRO A 675 -23.84 -23.35 33.48
N CYS A 676 -23.70 -23.92 32.30
CA CYS A 676 -23.75 -23.21 31.03
C CYS A 676 -25.21 -23.03 30.59
N SER A 677 -25.53 -21.88 29.98
CA SER A 677 -26.89 -21.57 29.48
C SER A 677 -27.17 -22.15 28.10
#